data_AF-A0A0A2DXL8-F1
#
_entry.id   AF-A0A0A2DXL8-F1
#
_cell.length_a   1.000
_cell.length_b   1.000
_cell.length_c   1.000
_cell.angle_alpha   90.00
_cell.angle_beta   90.00
_cell.angle_gamma   90.00
#
_symmetry.space_group_name_H-M   'P 1'
#
loop_
_entity.id
_entity.type
_entity.pdbx_description
1 polymer ?
#
loop_
_entity_poly.entity_id
_entity_poly.type
_entity_poly.pdbx_seq_one_letter_code
_entity_poly.pdbx_strand_id
1 'polypeptide(L)'
;MSARRALLSLATAVCIVGSGYVALSAGAWGAESLSRGLSALKGDSVSSPQQREGITRIQLEHADELNFDQSVRSDAQRLIGNVRLRHGNAVMTCDSAYLFEQTQSFEAFGQVQMVQDDTIRVFARHLYYDGRTRLAQLREHVVLENPSTQLYTDHLDYDRASDIAYYFDGGSVVDAQNTLTSDYGEFRPSTNDAEFRSNVKLVNDSTTITTEHLFYNTSSRIARYLGPTRIEADSGYIVSTRGVYDLNNDVGILLERSQLYSGSKTLVGDSIYYDGIARRGEAFGRMELSDTVQRVSLFGDYGFFDDGRSYAFASSRAYALDYSQKDTLYIGADTLEMISIDREIALRRFPLESRRDSTTTQPSSDSLSSNNLRASEEQLQEPSAVDSLVRLIRAYPRVKVYRRDAQAVADSLSYSSLDSILTLYRSPIMWSQERQVSGDTIRFHFRSRKLDHVDILSQAITLERLPHGADYYNQLQGDCIYAYMQDTTIREIVVEGESVESIFYLQQENSTQYTGLDRRTSGRVRAWFSEGAIEKALWKGPVAGKAYPMAMAASAEINRLSRFNWSEERRPRSREDVIPPLDSLLVPEYTLANLKRFRGAQAALKAYEALEVKENSKGVDADGMSSAESSAAAEADEQASLVKASTRLAKSSLGSPSIYYVLEDVPQWQPRRQPDIIDLSWLYKDFIDKEDLDSSSTNRSTGTPAKRS
;
A
#
# COMPACT_ATOMS: atom_id res chain seq x y z
N MET A 1 29.27 3.21 -45.44
CA MET A 1 29.61 1.90 -46.06
C MET A 1 29.49 0.85 -44.95
N SER A 2 28.49 -0.05 -44.98
CA SER A 2 28.50 -1.37 -45.67
C SER A 2 29.19 -2.45 -44.83
N ALA A 3 28.63 -3.62 -44.47
CA ALA A 3 27.30 -4.26 -44.67
C ALA A 3 27.05 -5.22 -43.46
N ARG A 4 25.85 -5.58 -42.97
CA ARG A 4 24.57 -6.13 -43.51
C ARG A 4 24.54 -7.66 -43.74
N ARG A 5 23.65 -8.35 -42.97
CA ARG A 5 23.05 -9.71 -43.14
C ARG A 5 23.91 -10.93 -42.72
N ALA A 6 23.33 -12.06 -42.29
CA ALA A 6 21.92 -12.52 -42.23
C ALA A 6 21.52 -12.98 -40.78
N LEU A 7 20.54 -13.84 -40.44
CA LEU A 7 19.56 -14.71 -41.14
C LEU A 7 18.27 -14.91 -40.26
N LEU A 8 17.58 -16.06 -40.35
CA LEU A 8 16.36 -16.54 -39.65
C LEU A 8 16.69 -17.93 -39.00
N SER A 9 15.96 -18.59 -38.08
CA SER A 9 14.52 -18.93 -37.91
C SER A 9 14.31 -19.50 -36.45
N LEU A 10 13.16 -19.62 -35.78
CA LEU A 10 11.72 -19.92 -36.04
C LEU A 10 11.31 -21.42 -35.84
N ALA A 11 10.91 -21.72 -34.59
CA ALA A 11 9.91 -22.67 -34.02
C ALA A 11 9.80 -24.21 -34.34
N THR A 12 9.48 -24.96 -33.26
CA THR A 12 8.55 -26.13 -33.09
C THR A 12 8.87 -27.60 -33.49
N ALA A 13 8.70 -28.51 -32.50
CA ALA A 13 8.00 -29.84 -32.55
C ALA A 13 8.66 -31.05 -33.33
N VAL A 14 8.44 -32.38 -33.09
CA VAL A 14 7.67 -33.21 -32.10
C VAL A 14 8.00 -34.76 -32.21
N CYS A 15 8.06 -35.49 -31.06
CA CYS A 15 7.59 -36.88 -30.70
C CYS A 15 8.00 -38.29 -31.30
N ILE A 16 7.73 -39.33 -30.45
CA ILE A 16 7.49 -40.82 -30.61
C ILE A 16 8.74 -41.70 -30.96
N VAL A 17 8.95 -43.00 -30.61
CA VAL A 17 8.20 -44.17 -30.02
C VAL A 17 8.94 -44.72 -28.75
N GLY A 18 8.60 -45.81 -28.02
CA GLY A 18 7.63 -46.93 -28.05
C GLY A 18 8.04 -47.98 -26.97
N SER A 19 7.37 -49.09 -26.61
CA SER A 19 6.09 -49.76 -26.96
C SER A 19 5.69 -50.71 -25.79
N GLY A 20 4.41 -51.07 -25.62
CA GLY A 20 3.96 -51.99 -24.53
C GLY A 20 3.79 -53.46 -24.93
N TYR A 21 3.63 -54.36 -23.94
CA TYR A 21 3.14 -55.75 -24.12
C TYR A 21 2.36 -56.28 -22.91
N VAL A 22 1.60 -57.36 -23.16
CA VAL A 22 0.34 -57.77 -22.52
C VAL A 22 0.44 -58.95 -21.51
N ALA A 23 -0.33 -58.87 -20.42
CA ALA A 23 -1.04 -59.92 -19.64
C ALA A 23 -0.40 -60.98 -18.69
N LEU A 24 -1.13 -61.17 -17.57
CA LEU A 24 -1.57 -62.41 -16.88
C LEU A 24 -0.58 -63.51 -16.43
N SER A 25 -0.58 -63.80 -15.12
CA SER A 25 -1.05 -65.09 -14.54
C SER A 25 -0.90 -65.13 -13.00
N ALA A 26 -1.37 -66.20 -12.33
CA ALA A 26 -1.69 -66.25 -10.90
C ALA A 26 -0.88 -67.31 -10.09
N GLY A 27 -1.01 -67.25 -8.75
CA GLY A 27 -0.48 -68.22 -7.77
C GLY A 27 0.30 -67.48 -6.66
N ALA A 28 -0.12 -67.39 -5.38
CA ALA A 28 -0.53 -68.42 -4.40
C ALA A 28 0.66 -69.20 -3.78
N TRP A 29 0.41 -69.88 -2.64
CA TRP A 29 1.37 -70.48 -1.67
C TRP A 29 2.01 -69.43 -0.71
N GLY A 30 1.98 -69.55 0.62
CA GLY A 30 1.19 -70.42 1.50
C GLY A 30 1.97 -71.04 2.69
N ALA A 31 1.89 -70.41 3.88
CA ALA A 31 2.10 -70.95 5.26
C ALA A 31 3.43 -71.73 5.56
N GLU A 32 3.86 -72.09 6.79
CA GLU A 32 3.33 -72.10 8.18
C GLU A 32 4.44 -71.64 9.18
N SER A 33 4.13 -70.88 10.24
CA SER A 33 3.94 -71.28 11.65
C SER A 33 5.16 -71.83 12.44
N LEU A 34 5.37 -71.28 13.65
CA LEU A 34 5.74 -72.02 14.87
C LEU A 34 5.43 -71.17 16.13
N SER A 35 5.43 -71.78 17.33
CA SER A 35 4.47 -71.42 18.38
C SER A 35 5.01 -71.24 19.82
N ARG A 36 4.16 -70.62 20.66
CA ARG A 36 4.02 -70.73 22.14
C ARG A 36 5.03 -70.04 23.08
N GLY A 37 4.47 -69.17 23.93
CA GLY A 37 4.86 -68.88 25.32
C GLY A 37 3.58 -68.72 26.15
N LEU A 38 3.55 -69.19 27.40
CA LEU A 38 2.31 -69.50 28.15
C LEU A 38 1.91 -68.47 29.23
N SER A 39 0.59 -68.37 29.48
CA SER A 39 -0.09 -68.19 30.79
C SER A 39 0.17 -66.91 31.63
N ALA A 40 -0.79 -66.39 32.40
CA ALA A 40 -2.24 -66.62 32.52
C ALA A 40 -2.87 -65.54 33.41
N LEU A 41 -4.18 -65.28 33.30
CA LEU A 41 -5.15 -65.31 34.43
C LEU A 41 -6.59 -65.01 33.96
N LYS A 42 -7.57 -65.50 34.73
CA LYS A 42 -9.02 -65.38 34.51
C LYS A 42 -9.57 -63.99 34.87
N GLY A 43 -10.66 -63.60 34.22
CA GLY A 43 -11.57 -62.56 34.70
C GLY A 43 -12.81 -62.43 33.81
N ASP A 44 -13.97 -62.92 34.28
CA ASP A 44 -15.25 -62.75 33.58
C ASP A 44 -15.76 -61.30 33.69
N SER A 45 -16.26 -60.73 32.60
CA SER A 45 -17.46 -59.88 32.66
C SER A 45 -18.07 -59.73 31.26
N VAL A 46 -19.40 -59.80 31.21
CA VAL A 46 -20.20 -59.64 29.99
C VAL A 46 -20.35 -58.15 29.70
N SER A 47 -20.00 -57.73 28.48
CA SER A 47 -20.52 -56.50 27.87
C SER A 47 -21.46 -56.88 26.70
N SER A 48 -22.62 -56.24 26.68
CA SER A 48 -23.69 -56.53 25.72
C SER A 48 -23.28 -56.14 24.29
N PRO A 49 -23.75 -56.85 23.25
CA PRO A 49 -23.51 -56.42 21.87
C PRO A 49 -24.25 -55.11 21.61
N GLN A 50 -23.48 -54.10 21.24
CA GLN A 50 -23.97 -52.80 20.76
C GLN A 50 -24.94 -53.03 19.60
N GLN A 51 -26.14 -52.43 19.68
CA GLN A 51 -27.17 -52.63 18.66
C GLN A 51 -26.64 -52.13 17.31
N ARG A 52 -26.69 -52.99 16.29
CA ARG A 52 -26.58 -52.54 14.91
C ARG A 52 -27.82 -51.70 14.61
N GLU A 53 -27.64 -50.43 14.30
CA GLU A 53 -28.74 -49.59 13.84
C GLU A 53 -29.44 -50.26 12.65
N GLY A 54 -30.75 -50.45 12.78
CA GLY A 54 -31.54 -50.99 11.68
C GLY A 54 -31.63 -49.98 10.55
N ILE A 55 -31.56 -50.45 9.30
CA ILE A 55 -31.86 -49.62 8.13
C ILE A 55 -33.24 -48.99 8.36
N THR A 56 -33.26 -47.67 8.50
CA THR A 56 -34.52 -46.93 8.63
C THR A 56 -35.30 -47.14 7.34
N ARG A 57 -36.58 -47.49 7.47
CA ARG A 57 -37.43 -47.73 6.30
C ARG A 57 -38.17 -46.47 5.89
N ILE A 58 -38.40 -46.32 4.60
CA ILE A 58 -39.32 -45.32 4.07
C ILE A 58 -40.74 -45.76 4.46
N GLN A 59 -41.49 -44.86 5.08
CA GLN A 59 -42.85 -45.07 5.56
C GLN A 59 -43.83 -44.28 4.70
N LEU A 60 -44.86 -44.93 4.19
CA LEU A 60 -46.02 -44.27 3.61
C LEU A 60 -46.94 -43.80 4.75
N GLU A 61 -47.07 -42.49 4.93
CA GLU A 61 -47.96 -41.90 5.95
C GLU A 61 -49.35 -41.60 5.38
N HIS A 62 -49.45 -41.17 4.11
CA HIS A 62 -50.72 -40.91 3.42
C HIS A 62 -50.59 -40.99 1.89
N ALA A 63 -51.66 -41.41 1.22
CA ALA A 63 -51.94 -41.19 -0.21
C ALA A 63 -53.46 -41.35 -0.40
N ASP A 64 -54.07 -40.60 -1.32
CA ASP A 64 -55.51 -40.70 -1.57
C ASP A 64 -55.88 -41.97 -2.35
N GLU A 65 -55.03 -42.36 -3.31
CA GLU A 65 -55.13 -43.63 -4.04
C GLU A 65 -53.78 -44.37 -4.06
N LEU A 66 -53.85 -45.70 -3.92
CA LEU A 66 -52.71 -46.61 -3.94
C LEU A 66 -52.99 -47.71 -4.98
N ASN A 67 -52.20 -47.73 -6.05
CA ASN A 67 -52.38 -48.65 -7.18
C ASN A 67 -51.12 -49.47 -7.44
N PHE A 68 -51.29 -50.74 -7.78
CA PHE A 68 -50.21 -51.68 -8.10
C PHE A 68 -50.46 -52.29 -9.48
N ASP A 69 -49.95 -51.63 -10.52
CA ASP A 69 -50.12 -52.05 -11.91
C ASP A 69 -48.81 -52.58 -12.49
N GLN A 70 -48.70 -53.92 -12.52
CA GLN A 70 -47.56 -54.64 -13.05
C GLN A 70 -47.30 -54.38 -14.55
N SER A 71 -48.25 -53.81 -15.29
CA SER A 71 -48.08 -53.45 -16.70
C SER A 71 -47.43 -52.07 -16.90
N VAL A 72 -47.41 -51.22 -15.86
CA VAL A 72 -46.84 -49.86 -15.91
C VAL A 72 -45.44 -49.81 -15.27
N ARG A 73 -45.27 -50.34 -14.05
CA ARG A 73 -43.97 -50.63 -13.40
C ARG A 73 -44.16 -51.85 -12.49
N SER A 74 -43.43 -52.94 -12.74
CA SER A 74 -43.63 -54.21 -12.03
C SER A 74 -43.05 -54.25 -10.61
N ASP A 75 -42.22 -53.26 -10.25
CA ASP A 75 -41.42 -53.17 -9.02
C ASP A 75 -41.81 -51.97 -8.13
N ALA A 76 -42.82 -51.18 -8.52
CA ALA A 76 -43.24 -49.96 -7.84
C ALA A 76 -44.73 -49.95 -7.47
N GLN A 77 -45.03 -49.41 -6.29
CA GLN A 77 -46.39 -48.97 -5.94
C GLN A 77 -46.61 -47.55 -6.45
N ARG A 78 -47.73 -47.28 -7.13
CA ARG A 78 -48.11 -45.94 -7.59
C ARG A 78 -49.00 -45.28 -6.55
N LEU A 79 -48.58 -44.10 -6.09
CA LEU A 79 -49.23 -43.27 -5.09
C LEU A 79 -49.78 -42.01 -5.79
N ILE A 80 -51.05 -41.67 -5.54
CA ILE A 80 -51.72 -40.53 -6.20
C ILE A 80 -52.51 -39.73 -5.14
N GLY A 81 -52.40 -38.41 -5.19
CA GLY A 81 -53.15 -37.49 -4.35
C GLY A 81 -52.56 -37.34 -2.96
N ASN A 82 -52.19 -36.09 -2.60
CA ASN A 82 -51.73 -35.67 -1.27
C ASN A 82 -50.65 -36.58 -0.65
N VAL A 83 -49.78 -37.18 -1.47
CA VAL A 83 -48.87 -38.25 -1.06
C VAL A 83 -47.90 -37.74 0.00
N ARG A 84 -47.76 -38.47 1.11
CA ARG A 84 -46.88 -38.15 2.24
C ARG A 84 -46.02 -39.34 2.63
N LEU A 85 -44.71 -39.19 2.49
CA LEU A 85 -43.68 -40.19 2.80
C LEU A 85 -42.78 -39.69 3.93
N ARG A 86 -42.31 -40.58 4.80
CA ARG A 86 -41.33 -40.25 5.86
C ARG A 86 -40.11 -41.15 5.78
N HIS A 87 -38.92 -40.57 5.93
CA HIS A 87 -37.69 -41.33 6.14
C HIS A 87 -36.83 -40.71 7.25
N GLY A 88 -36.93 -41.33 8.44
CA GLY A 88 -36.35 -40.80 9.67
C GLY A 88 -37.01 -39.47 10.06
N ASN A 89 -36.18 -38.44 10.18
CA ASN A 89 -36.55 -37.06 10.46
C ASN A 89 -36.97 -36.23 9.23
N ALA A 90 -36.87 -36.77 8.01
CA ALA A 90 -37.43 -36.10 6.82
C ALA A 90 -38.86 -36.56 6.52
N VAL A 91 -39.68 -35.60 6.12
CA VAL A 91 -41.02 -35.77 5.55
C VAL A 91 -40.98 -35.25 4.11
N MET A 92 -41.56 -35.98 3.18
CA MET A 92 -41.77 -35.53 1.80
C MET A 92 -43.26 -35.55 1.46
N THR A 93 -43.72 -34.53 0.75
CA THR A 93 -45.09 -34.40 0.23
C THR A 93 -45.08 -34.07 -1.27
N CYS A 94 -46.04 -34.61 -2.03
CA CYS A 94 -46.16 -34.37 -3.48
C CYS A 94 -47.56 -34.74 -4.03
N ASP A 95 -47.84 -34.36 -5.28
CA ASP A 95 -49.08 -34.69 -5.98
C ASP A 95 -49.17 -36.20 -6.31
N SER A 96 -48.04 -36.85 -6.65
CA SER A 96 -47.97 -38.29 -6.97
C SER A 96 -46.55 -38.86 -6.84
N ALA A 97 -46.42 -40.17 -6.61
CA ALA A 97 -45.11 -40.84 -6.52
C ALA A 97 -45.12 -42.32 -6.93
N TYR A 98 -43.95 -42.87 -7.21
CA TYR A 98 -43.67 -44.32 -7.28
C TYR A 98 -42.80 -44.73 -6.10
N LEU A 99 -43.27 -45.66 -5.26
CA LEU A 99 -42.53 -46.20 -4.11
C LEU A 99 -41.99 -47.60 -4.42
N PHE A 100 -40.68 -47.78 -4.26
CA PHE A 100 -39.98 -49.04 -4.52
C PHE A 100 -39.54 -49.67 -3.18
N GLU A 101 -40.41 -50.52 -2.60
CA GLU A 101 -40.16 -51.09 -1.27
C GLU A 101 -38.89 -51.96 -1.19
N GLN A 102 -38.53 -52.68 -2.27
CA GLN A 102 -37.37 -53.57 -2.27
C GLN A 102 -36.05 -52.81 -2.23
N THR A 103 -35.93 -51.75 -3.04
CA THR A 103 -34.76 -50.87 -3.06
C THR A 103 -34.75 -49.86 -1.92
N GLN A 104 -35.90 -49.59 -1.28
CA GLN A 104 -36.08 -48.48 -0.34
C GLN A 104 -35.77 -47.14 -1.00
N SER A 105 -36.36 -46.91 -2.17
CA SER A 105 -36.31 -45.64 -2.90
C SER A 105 -37.71 -45.20 -3.36
N PHE A 106 -37.86 -43.94 -3.75
CA PHE A 106 -39.07 -43.45 -4.40
C PHE A 106 -38.77 -42.36 -5.43
N GLU A 107 -39.73 -42.12 -6.32
CA GLU A 107 -39.71 -41.07 -7.32
C GLU A 107 -41.01 -40.26 -7.21
N ALA A 108 -40.91 -38.95 -6.93
CA ALA A 108 -42.03 -38.06 -6.63
C ALA A 108 -42.17 -36.96 -7.70
N PHE A 109 -43.42 -36.58 -8.00
CA PHE A 109 -43.81 -35.69 -9.08
C PHE A 109 -44.91 -34.73 -8.64
N GLY A 110 -44.74 -33.46 -9.02
CA GLY A 110 -45.74 -32.40 -8.80
C GLY A 110 -45.73 -31.89 -7.36
N GLN A 111 -45.54 -30.57 -7.21
CA GLN A 111 -45.51 -29.86 -5.92
C GLN A 111 -44.69 -30.60 -4.86
N VAL A 112 -43.48 -31.03 -5.23
CA VAL A 112 -42.63 -31.77 -4.32
C VAL A 112 -42.13 -30.80 -3.24
N GLN A 113 -42.33 -31.18 -1.99
CA GLN A 113 -41.76 -30.52 -0.83
C GLN A 113 -41.12 -31.57 0.08
N MET A 114 -39.87 -31.35 0.49
CA MET A 114 -39.18 -32.10 1.52
C MET A 114 -38.91 -31.17 2.72
N VAL A 115 -39.11 -31.67 3.93
CA VAL A 115 -38.82 -30.95 5.18
C VAL A 115 -37.96 -31.85 6.07
N GLN A 116 -36.88 -31.31 6.62
CA GLN A 116 -36.00 -31.97 7.58
C GLN A 116 -35.86 -31.12 8.84
N ASP A 117 -36.06 -31.76 10.01
CA ASP A 117 -35.90 -31.16 11.35
C ASP A 117 -36.60 -29.79 11.50
N ASP A 118 -37.77 -29.64 10.87
CA ASP A 118 -38.61 -28.43 10.76
C ASP A 118 -37.94 -27.14 10.26
N THR A 119 -36.64 -27.21 9.93
CA THR A 119 -35.74 -26.07 9.69
C THR A 119 -35.34 -25.95 8.22
N ILE A 120 -35.01 -27.07 7.58
CA ILE A 120 -34.64 -27.13 6.16
C ILE A 120 -35.87 -27.52 5.36
N ARG A 121 -36.24 -26.70 4.37
CA ARG A 121 -37.31 -26.99 3.40
C ARG A 121 -36.73 -27.02 2.00
N VAL A 122 -37.11 -27.99 1.19
CA VAL A 122 -36.69 -28.07 -0.22
C VAL A 122 -37.91 -28.29 -1.09
N PHE A 123 -38.12 -27.44 -2.09
CA PHE A 123 -39.22 -27.49 -3.04
C PHE A 123 -38.68 -27.85 -4.43
N ALA A 124 -39.44 -28.60 -5.22
CA ALA A 124 -39.10 -28.97 -6.61
C ALA A 124 -40.33 -29.41 -7.42
N ARG A 125 -40.18 -29.68 -8.72
CA ARG A 125 -41.21 -30.39 -9.51
C ARG A 125 -41.03 -31.90 -9.52
N HIS A 126 -39.80 -32.38 -9.41
CA HIS A 126 -39.43 -33.80 -9.39
C HIS A 126 -38.38 -34.08 -8.30
N LEU A 127 -38.46 -35.27 -7.72
CA LEU A 127 -37.49 -35.79 -6.74
C LEU A 127 -37.31 -37.29 -6.94
N TYR A 128 -36.08 -37.74 -7.10
CA TYR A 128 -35.69 -39.13 -6.84
C TYR A 128 -35.01 -39.23 -5.48
N TYR A 129 -35.45 -40.16 -4.62
CA TYR A 129 -34.88 -40.37 -3.29
C TYR A 129 -34.46 -41.81 -3.07
N ASP A 130 -33.21 -42.02 -2.66
CA ASP A 130 -32.71 -43.32 -2.19
C ASP A 130 -32.56 -43.30 -0.67
N GLY A 131 -33.38 -44.08 0.03
CA GLY A 131 -33.36 -44.19 1.49
C GLY A 131 -32.14 -44.94 2.04
N ARG A 132 -31.43 -45.74 1.23
CA ARG A 132 -30.22 -46.46 1.67
C ARG A 132 -29.01 -45.54 1.75
N THR A 133 -28.81 -44.72 0.72
CA THR A 133 -27.73 -43.70 0.67
C THR A 133 -28.15 -42.38 1.33
N ARG A 134 -29.47 -42.16 1.50
CA ARG A 134 -30.11 -40.90 1.94
C ARG A 134 -29.96 -39.74 0.94
N LEU A 135 -29.59 -40.02 -0.31
CA LEU A 135 -29.47 -39.04 -1.38
C LEU A 135 -30.84 -38.62 -1.94
N ALA A 136 -31.08 -37.31 -2.02
CA ALA A 136 -32.23 -36.70 -2.67
C ALA A 136 -31.78 -35.94 -3.93
N GLN A 137 -32.27 -36.34 -5.11
CA GLN A 137 -32.00 -35.67 -6.38
C GLN A 137 -33.23 -34.88 -6.81
N LEU A 138 -33.20 -33.57 -6.64
CA LEU A 138 -34.31 -32.65 -6.89
C LEU A 138 -34.11 -31.92 -8.23
N ARG A 139 -35.20 -31.80 -9.01
CA ARG A 139 -35.14 -31.28 -10.38
C ARG A 139 -36.29 -30.30 -10.67
N GLU A 140 -35.96 -29.33 -11.52
CA GLU A 140 -36.80 -28.23 -12.02
C GLU A 140 -37.35 -27.30 -10.92
N HIS A 141 -37.03 -26.00 -11.01
CA HIS A 141 -37.46 -24.97 -10.06
C HIS A 141 -37.18 -25.36 -8.61
N VAL A 142 -35.95 -25.80 -8.33
CA VAL A 142 -35.55 -26.23 -6.99
C VAL A 142 -35.29 -25.01 -6.12
N VAL A 143 -35.93 -24.99 -4.94
CA VAL A 143 -35.71 -23.96 -3.90
C VAL A 143 -35.38 -24.66 -2.59
N LEU A 144 -34.17 -24.44 -2.05
CA LEU A 144 -33.81 -24.85 -0.69
C LEU A 144 -33.87 -23.63 0.24
N GLU A 145 -34.61 -23.75 1.33
CA GLU A 145 -34.74 -22.73 2.36
C GLU A 145 -34.14 -23.21 3.69
N ASN A 146 -33.28 -22.38 4.27
CA ASN A 146 -32.77 -22.45 5.63
C ASN A 146 -33.15 -21.13 6.35
N PRO A 147 -33.19 -21.03 7.70
CA PRO A 147 -33.68 -19.82 8.38
C PRO A 147 -32.99 -18.49 8.04
N SER A 148 -31.79 -18.52 7.45
CA SER A 148 -30.99 -17.36 7.05
C SER A 148 -30.86 -17.16 5.53
N THR A 149 -31.17 -18.18 4.74
CA THR A 149 -30.65 -18.34 3.36
C THR A 149 -31.62 -19.09 2.47
N GLN A 150 -31.79 -18.65 1.23
CA GLN A 150 -32.50 -19.37 0.16
C GLN A 150 -31.53 -19.68 -0.99
N LEU A 151 -31.62 -20.89 -1.55
CA LEU A 151 -30.85 -21.34 -2.72
C LEU A 151 -31.81 -21.72 -3.84
N TYR A 152 -31.55 -21.24 -5.06
CA TYR A 152 -32.34 -21.48 -6.26
C TYR A 152 -31.49 -22.15 -7.34
N THR A 153 -31.98 -23.24 -7.95
CA THR A 153 -31.34 -23.95 -9.08
C THR A 153 -32.37 -24.83 -9.80
N ASP A 154 -32.05 -25.37 -10.97
CA ASP A 154 -32.84 -26.44 -11.60
C ASP A 154 -32.32 -27.85 -11.27
N HIS A 155 -31.11 -27.98 -10.73
CA HIS A 155 -30.43 -29.25 -10.46
C HIS A 155 -29.76 -29.26 -9.09
N LEU A 156 -30.45 -29.79 -8.07
CA LEU A 156 -29.88 -29.95 -6.72
C LEU A 156 -29.82 -31.42 -6.32
N ASP A 157 -28.66 -31.87 -5.85
CA ASP A 157 -28.52 -33.15 -5.15
C ASP A 157 -28.21 -32.85 -3.66
N TYR A 158 -29.01 -33.40 -2.74
CA TYR A 158 -28.82 -33.27 -1.30
C TYR A 158 -28.50 -34.63 -0.68
N ASP A 159 -27.23 -34.81 -0.29
CA ASP A 159 -26.78 -35.92 0.55
C ASP A 159 -27.07 -35.59 2.01
N ARG A 160 -28.13 -36.21 2.54
CA ARG A 160 -28.56 -36.06 3.95
C ARG A 160 -27.71 -36.86 4.95
N ALA A 161 -26.86 -37.78 4.48
CA ALA A 161 -25.92 -38.49 5.35
C ALA A 161 -24.67 -37.65 5.62
N SER A 162 -24.22 -36.89 4.61
CA SER A 162 -23.07 -35.97 4.71
C SER A 162 -23.46 -34.53 5.10
N ASP A 163 -24.75 -34.18 5.07
CA ASP A 163 -25.31 -32.81 5.17
C ASP A 163 -24.75 -31.84 4.12
N ILE A 164 -24.72 -32.29 2.87
CA ILE A 164 -24.19 -31.52 1.73
C ILE A 164 -25.23 -31.45 0.61
N ALA A 165 -25.69 -30.23 0.30
CA ALA A 165 -26.51 -29.95 -0.87
C ALA A 165 -25.65 -29.27 -1.95
N TYR A 166 -25.67 -29.77 -3.19
CA TYR A 166 -24.87 -29.22 -4.28
C TYR A 166 -25.60 -29.13 -5.62
N TYR A 167 -25.23 -28.12 -6.41
CA TYR A 167 -25.67 -27.91 -7.80
C TYR A 167 -24.47 -27.73 -8.73
N PHE A 168 -24.67 -28.00 -10.02
CA PHE A 168 -23.58 -28.08 -11.02
C PHE A 168 -23.95 -27.56 -12.41
N ASP A 169 -25.12 -26.93 -12.57
CA ASP A 169 -25.63 -26.37 -13.84
C ASP A 169 -26.24 -24.97 -13.61
N GLY A 170 -25.55 -24.17 -12.79
CA GLY A 170 -26.01 -22.84 -12.37
C GLY A 170 -26.88 -22.85 -11.11
N GLY A 171 -26.73 -21.80 -10.31
CA GLY A 171 -27.58 -21.54 -9.17
C GLY A 171 -27.36 -20.15 -8.59
N SER A 172 -28.26 -19.75 -7.70
CA SER A 172 -28.13 -18.54 -6.91
C SER A 172 -28.41 -18.79 -5.44
N VAL A 173 -27.75 -18.03 -4.57
CA VAL A 173 -27.94 -18.06 -3.12
C VAL A 173 -28.22 -16.65 -2.64
N VAL A 174 -29.31 -16.47 -1.91
CA VAL A 174 -29.79 -15.19 -1.40
C VAL A 174 -29.85 -15.26 0.12
N ASP A 175 -29.15 -14.36 0.78
CA ASP A 175 -29.30 -14.10 2.22
C ASP A 175 -29.97 -12.73 2.44
N ALA A 176 -30.15 -12.32 3.70
CA ALA A 176 -30.84 -11.08 4.05
C ALA A 176 -30.21 -9.77 3.50
N GLN A 177 -28.99 -9.81 2.96
CA GLN A 177 -28.27 -8.66 2.41
C GLN A 177 -27.54 -8.92 1.08
N ASN A 178 -27.21 -10.19 0.78
CA ASN A 178 -26.36 -10.52 -0.37
C ASN A 178 -27.07 -11.46 -1.34
N THR A 179 -26.83 -11.27 -2.63
CA THR A 179 -27.19 -12.20 -3.71
C THR A 179 -25.92 -12.73 -4.34
N LEU A 180 -25.80 -14.05 -4.44
CA LEU A 180 -24.67 -14.74 -5.04
C LEU A 180 -25.14 -15.61 -6.21
N THR A 181 -24.33 -15.69 -7.27
CA THR A 181 -24.52 -16.60 -8.42
C THR A 181 -23.23 -17.32 -8.77
N SER A 182 -23.29 -18.58 -9.19
CA SER A 182 -22.16 -19.35 -9.76
C SER A 182 -22.65 -20.55 -10.59
N ASP A 183 -21.75 -21.21 -11.32
CA ASP A 183 -22.10 -22.42 -12.10
C ASP A 183 -22.19 -23.66 -11.21
N TYR A 184 -21.29 -23.78 -10.22
CA TYR A 184 -21.30 -24.81 -9.20
C TYR A 184 -21.42 -24.18 -7.81
N GLY A 185 -22.15 -24.85 -6.92
CA GLY A 185 -22.23 -24.49 -5.51
C GLY A 185 -22.48 -25.69 -4.62
N GLU A 186 -21.78 -25.74 -3.49
CA GLU A 186 -21.97 -26.65 -2.37
C GLU A 186 -22.46 -25.84 -1.15
N PHE A 187 -23.41 -26.37 -0.37
CA PHE A 187 -23.93 -25.76 0.85
C PHE A 187 -24.11 -26.81 1.96
N ARG A 188 -23.71 -26.45 3.18
CA ARG A 188 -23.88 -27.25 4.41
C ARG A 188 -24.86 -26.58 5.36
N PRO A 189 -26.14 -26.98 5.38
CA PRO A 189 -27.18 -26.35 6.20
C PRO A 189 -26.84 -26.23 7.69
N SER A 190 -26.20 -27.24 8.27
CA SER A 190 -25.83 -27.26 9.70
C SER A 190 -24.75 -26.25 10.11
N THR A 191 -23.90 -25.79 9.19
CA THR A 191 -22.82 -24.82 9.48
C THR A 191 -23.02 -23.47 8.80
N ASN A 192 -23.90 -23.39 7.80
CA ASN A 192 -24.08 -22.27 6.89
C ASN A 192 -22.85 -22.00 6.01
N ASP A 193 -21.94 -22.95 5.90
CA ASP A 193 -20.80 -22.85 4.98
C ASP A 193 -21.22 -23.20 3.56
N ALA A 194 -20.70 -22.43 2.61
CA ALA A 194 -20.90 -22.64 1.19
C ALA A 194 -19.58 -22.54 0.42
N GLU A 195 -19.45 -23.32 -0.65
CA GLU A 195 -18.35 -23.25 -1.61
C GLU A 195 -18.90 -23.07 -3.02
N PHE A 196 -18.48 -22.01 -3.71
CA PHE A 196 -18.95 -21.64 -5.03
C PHE A 196 -17.80 -21.62 -6.02
N ARG A 197 -18.03 -22.14 -7.23
CA ARG A 197 -16.98 -22.31 -8.24
C ARG A 197 -17.47 -21.96 -9.65
N SER A 198 -16.58 -21.37 -10.41
CA SER A 198 -16.78 -20.86 -11.78
C SER A 198 -17.80 -19.72 -11.86
N ASN A 199 -17.41 -18.61 -12.51
CA ASN A 199 -18.25 -17.43 -12.72
C ASN A 199 -18.92 -16.89 -11.43
N VAL A 200 -18.22 -16.96 -10.29
CA VAL A 200 -18.79 -16.59 -8.99
C VAL A 200 -18.94 -15.08 -8.88
N LYS A 201 -20.15 -14.61 -8.59
CA LYS A 201 -20.45 -13.21 -8.33
C LYS A 201 -21.32 -13.06 -7.09
N LEU A 202 -20.84 -12.32 -6.10
CA LEU A 202 -21.59 -11.90 -4.90
C LEU A 202 -21.84 -10.40 -5.00
N VAL A 203 -23.08 -9.96 -4.80
CA VAL A 203 -23.53 -8.56 -4.85
C VAL A 203 -24.32 -8.22 -3.59
N ASN A 204 -24.05 -7.04 -3.02
CA ASN A 204 -24.93 -6.35 -2.08
C ASN A 204 -25.03 -4.85 -2.44
N ASP A 205 -25.66 -4.05 -1.58
CA ASP A 205 -25.94 -2.63 -1.84
C ASP A 205 -24.69 -1.76 -2.07
N SER A 206 -23.54 -2.10 -1.47
CA SER A 206 -22.31 -1.30 -1.51
C SER A 206 -21.13 -1.98 -2.22
N THR A 207 -21.20 -3.31 -2.39
CA THR A 207 -20.03 -4.14 -2.70
C THR A 207 -20.38 -5.25 -3.69
N THR A 208 -19.52 -5.43 -4.70
CA THR A 208 -19.57 -6.57 -5.65
C THR A 208 -18.24 -7.32 -5.65
N ILE A 209 -18.28 -8.63 -5.40
CA ILE A 209 -17.12 -9.53 -5.48
C ILE A 209 -17.32 -10.45 -6.69
N THR A 210 -16.35 -10.49 -7.60
CA THR A 210 -16.28 -11.46 -8.70
C THR A 210 -15.02 -12.30 -8.59
N THR A 211 -15.14 -13.63 -8.64
CA THR A 211 -14.03 -14.59 -8.50
C THR A 211 -14.31 -15.94 -9.18
N GLU A 212 -13.30 -16.80 -9.28
CA GLU A 212 -13.44 -18.18 -9.76
C GLU A 212 -13.78 -19.18 -8.64
N HIS A 213 -13.40 -18.90 -7.39
CA HIS A 213 -13.61 -19.80 -6.26
C HIS A 213 -13.84 -19.02 -4.97
N LEU A 214 -15.01 -19.18 -4.37
CA LEU A 214 -15.41 -18.49 -3.14
C LEU A 214 -15.89 -19.49 -2.09
N PHE A 215 -15.31 -19.40 -0.90
CA PHE A 215 -15.87 -19.98 0.32
C PHE A 215 -16.60 -18.87 1.06
N TYR A 216 -17.84 -19.10 1.47
CA TYR A 216 -18.69 -18.08 2.09
C TYR A 216 -19.53 -18.69 3.20
N ASN A 217 -19.48 -18.12 4.39
CA ASN A 217 -20.43 -18.50 5.45
C ASN A 217 -21.63 -17.54 5.40
N THR A 218 -22.82 -18.05 5.09
CA THR A 218 -24.03 -17.24 4.86
C THR A 218 -24.60 -16.62 6.13
N SER A 219 -24.12 -17.03 7.31
CA SER A 219 -24.50 -16.48 8.62
C SER A 219 -23.56 -15.36 9.07
N SER A 220 -22.24 -15.58 9.04
CA SER A 220 -21.25 -14.56 9.43
C SER A 220 -20.91 -13.56 8.31
N ARG A 221 -21.27 -13.87 7.06
CA ARG A 221 -20.97 -13.10 5.84
C ARG A 221 -19.47 -12.86 5.62
N ILE A 222 -18.66 -13.84 6.02
CA ILE A 222 -17.22 -13.84 5.78
C ILE A 222 -16.95 -14.65 4.52
N ALA A 223 -16.26 -14.03 3.57
CA ALA A 223 -15.92 -14.57 2.27
C ALA A 223 -14.41 -14.82 2.17
N ARG A 224 -13.98 -16.03 1.82
CA ARG A 224 -12.58 -16.37 1.50
C ARG A 224 -12.49 -16.76 0.04
N TYR A 225 -11.77 -15.98 -0.76
CA TYR A 225 -11.65 -16.18 -2.20
C TYR A 225 -10.29 -16.78 -2.58
N LEU A 226 -10.27 -17.58 -3.65
CA LEU A 226 -9.08 -18.18 -4.25
C LEU A 226 -9.11 -17.98 -5.78
N GLY A 227 -7.99 -17.55 -6.36
CA GLY A 227 -7.90 -17.20 -7.78
C GLY A 227 -8.24 -15.73 -8.07
N PRO A 228 -8.15 -15.33 -9.35
CA PRO A 228 -8.32 -13.94 -9.78
C PRO A 228 -9.64 -13.35 -9.28
N THR A 229 -9.55 -12.35 -8.42
CA THR A 229 -10.68 -11.75 -7.72
C THR A 229 -10.65 -10.24 -7.87
N ARG A 230 -11.83 -9.67 -8.14
CA ARG A 230 -12.08 -8.24 -8.16
C ARG A 230 -13.18 -7.92 -7.17
N ILE A 231 -12.95 -6.93 -6.31
CA ILE A 231 -13.94 -6.42 -5.36
C ILE A 231 -14.15 -4.95 -5.69
N GLU A 232 -15.39 -4.56 -5.98
CA GLU A 232 -15.77 -3.18 -6.28
C GLU A 232 -16.63 -2.66 -5.12
N ALA A 233 -16.32 -1.47 -4.61
CA ALA A 233 -17.02 -0.82 -3.51
C ALA A 233 -17.11 0.70 -3.73
N ASP A 234 -17.96 1.40 -2.97
CA ASP A 234 -18.10 2.88 -3.06
C ASP A 234 -16.76 3.64 -2.89
N SER A 235 -15.82 3.08 -2.12
CA SER A 235 -14.52 3.69 -1.83
C SER A 235 -13.45 3.47 -2.93
N GLY A 236 -13.71 2.58 -3.89
CA GLY A 236 -12.73 2.15 -4.89
C GLY A 236 -12.86 0.69 -5.33
N TYR A 237 -11.77 0.09 -5.79
CA TYR A 237 -11.78 -1.35 -6.12
C TYR A 237 -10.46 -2.04 -5.75
N ILE A 238 -10.54 -3.34 -5.52
CA ILE A 238 -9.45 -4.23 -5.18
C ILE A 238 -9.26 -5.25 -6.30
N VAL A 239 -8.00 -5.58 -6.59
CA VAL A 239 -7.60 -6.72 -7.42
C VAL A 239 -6.67 -7.61 -6.57
N SER A 240 -7.03 -8.89 -6.44
CA SER A 240 -6.37 -9.83 -5.53
C SER A 240 -6.48 -11.27 -6.05
N THR A 241 -5.58 -12.16 -5.64
CA THR A 241 -5.61 -13.59 -6.02
C THR A 241 -6.02 -14.51 -4.85
N ARG A 242 -5.86 -14.03 -3.62
CA ARG A 242 -6.26 -14.77 -2.40
C ARG A 242 -6.52 -13.79 -1.28
N GLY A 243 -7.52 -14.08 -0.46
CA GLY A 243 -7.80 -13.25 0.71
C GLY A 243 -9.09 -13.61 1.42
N VAL A 244 -9.39 -12.81 2.44
CA VAL A 244 -10.61 -12.88 3.25
C VAL A 244 -11.26 -11.50 3.26
N TYR A 245 -12.58 -11.44 3.16
CA TYR A 245 -13.38 -10.23 3.22
C TYR A 245 -14.55 -10.42 4.19
N ASP A 246 -14.69 -9.50 5.15
CA ASP A 246 -15.85 -9.42 6.03
C ASP A 246 -16.82 -8.37 5.45
N LEU A 247 -17.95 -8.84 4.91
CA LEU A 247 -18.92 -7.98 4.25
C LEU A 247 -19.79 -7.17 5.24
N ASN A 248 -19.80 -7.51 6.54
CA ASN A 248 -20.51 -6.71 7.54
C ASN A 248 -19.68 -5.50 8.00
N ASN A 249 -18.36 -5.65 8.07
CA ASN A 249 -17.45 -4.62 8.60
C ASN A 249 -16.65 -3.87 7.51
N ASP A 250 -16.77 -4.28 6.24
CA ASP A 250 -15.99 -3.78 5.10
C ASP A 250 -14.46 -3.87 5.32
N VAL A 251 -14.03 -5.02 5.88
CA VAL A 251 -12.64 -5.31 6.23
C VAL A 251 -12.08 -6.42 5.36
N GLY A 252 -10.91 -6.18 4.76
CA GLY A 252 -10.24 -7.11 3.85
C GLY A 252 -8.83 -7.49 4.31
N ILE A 253 -8.49 -8.77 4.18
CA ILE A 253 -7.12 -9.30 4.26
C ILE A 253 -6.76 -9.80 2.87
N LEU A 254 -6.00 -9.00 2.14
CA LEU A 254 -5.70 -9.20 0.72
C LEU A 254 -4.27 -9.72 0.59
N LEU A 255 -4.04 -10.84 -0.09
CA LEU A 255 -2.74 -11.52 -0.17
C LEU A 255 -2.23 -11.57 -1.62
N GLU A 256 -1.00 -12.06 -1.80
CA GLU A 256 -0.40 -12.36 -3.13
C GLU A 256 -0.28 -11.15 -4.05
N ARG A 257 0.36 -10.08 -3.54
CA ARG A 257 0.62 -8.84 -4.28
C ARG A 257 -0.66 -8.16 -4.76
N SER A 258 -1.61 -8.06 -3.82
CA SER A 258 -2.89 -7.39 -4.00
C SER A 258 -2.73 -5.89 -4.28
N GLN A 259 -3.73 -5.32 -4.93
CA GLN A 259 -3.77 -3.94 -5.39
C GLN A 259 -5.10 -3.31 -4.98
N LEU A 260 -5.06 -2.18 -4.29
CA LEU A 260 -6.20 -1.37 -3.86
C LEU A 260 -6.14 -0.03 -4.60
N TYR A 261 -7.25 0.34 -5.24
CA TYR A 261 -7.40 1.57 -6.01
C TYR A 261 -8.45 2.46 -5.34
N SER A 262 -8.10 3.72 -5.06
CA SER A 262 -9.02 4.69 -4.45
C SER A 262 -8.72 6.10 -4.98
N GLY A 263 -9.61 6.61 -5.85
CA GLY A 263 -9.41 7.87 -6.56
C GLY A 263 -8.17 7.89 -7.45
N SER A 264 -7.27 8.85 -7.25
CA SER A 264 -5.98 8.96 -7.95
C SER A 264 -4.88 8.03 -7.41
N LYS A 265 -5.17 7.33 -6.30
CA LYS A 265 -4.18 6.59 -5.50
C LYS A 265 -4.30 5.09 -5.72
N THR A 266 -3.16 4.42 -5.78
CA THR A 266 -3.05 2.96 -5.80
C THR A 266 -2.10 2.51 -4.70
N LEU A 267 -2.55 1.55 -3.88
CA LEU A 267 -1.75 0.87 -2.86
C LEU A 267 -1.53 -0.59 -3.31
N VAL A 268 -0.28 -1.02 -3.40
CA VAL A 268 0.14 -2.39 -3.73
C VAL A 268 0.95 -2.94 -2.58
N GLY A 269 0.79 -4.22 -2.26
CA GLY A 269 1.58 -4.90 -1.23
C GLY A 269 1.42 -6.41 -1.30
N ASP A 270 2.45 -7.15 -0.91
CA ASP A 270 2.42 -8.62 -0.86
C ASP A 270 1.32 -9.14 0.09
N SER A 271 1.00 -8.36 1.12
CA SER A 271 -0.24 -8.44 1.89
C SER A 271 -0.77 -7.04 2.20
N ILE A 272 -2.09 -6.85 2.19
CA ILE A 272 -2.76 -5.59 2.56
C ILE A 272 -3.88 -5.91 3.55
N TYR A 273 -3.89 -5.22 4.68
CA TYR A 273 -5.08 -5.07 5.52
C TYR A 273 -5.84 -3.81 5.08
N TYR A 274 -7.12 -3.96 4.77
CA TYR A 274 -8.02 -2.92 4.30
C TYR A 274 -9.17 -2.74 5.30
N ASP A 275 -9.49 -1.49 5.62
CA ASP A 275 -10.62 -1.08 6.45
C ASP A 275 -11.34 0.04 5.71
N GLY A 276 -12.42 -0.30 5.00
CA GLY A 276 -13.14 0.62 4.14
C GLY A 276 -13.98 1.64 4.90
N ILE A 277 -14.54 1.27 6.05
CA ILE A 277 -15.28 2.19 6.93
C ILE A 277 -14.35 3.28 7.46
N ALA A 278 -13.15 2.93 7.94
CA ALA A 278 -12.17 3.90 8.38
C ALA A 278 -11.37 4.55 7.24
N ARG A 279 -11.52 4.06 6.00
CA ARG A 279 -10.77 4.45 4.79
C ARG A 279 -9.26 4.34 5.00
N ARG A 280 -8.82 3.19 5.51
CA ARG A 280 -7.43 2.88 5.87
C ARG A 280 -6.89 1.65 5.17
N GLY A 281 -5.57 1.64 4.98
CA GLY A 281 -4.82 0.48 4.52
C GLY A 281 -3.48 0.34 5.25
N GLU A 282 -3.13 -0.87 5.67
CA GLU A 282 -1.77 -1.28 6.06
C GLU A 282 -1.25 -2.25 5.00
N ALA A 283 -0.11 -1.97 4.37
CA ALA A 283 0.48 -2.80 3.33
C ALA A 283 1.87 -3.31 3.74
N PHE A 284 2.13 -4.58 3.48
CA PHE A 284 3.30 -5.33 3.92
C PHE A 284 3.97 -6.02 2.74
N GLY A 285 5.29 -5.92 2.65
CA GLY A 285 6.10 -6.55 1.61
C GLY A 285 6.00 -5.85 0.26
N ARG A 286 7.12 -5.30 -0.22
CA ARG A 286 7.22 -4.64 -1.55
C ARG A 286 6.06 -3.67 -1.77
N MET A 287 5.80 -2.86 -0.74
CA MET A 287 4.72 -1.89 -0.68
C MET A 287 5.02 -0.74 -1.65
N GLU A 288 4.00 -0.35 -2.40
CA GLU A 288 4.00 0.83 -3.25
C GLU A 288 2.68 1.59 -3.04
N LEU A 289 2.79 2.88 -2.72
CA LEU A 289 1.68 3.83 -2.75
C LEU A 289 1.97 4.89 -3.81
N SER A 290 1.21 4.88 -4.89
CA SER A 290 1.37 5.80 -6.02
C SER A 290 0.17 6.75 -6.12
N ASP A 291 0.41 8.06 -6.21
CA ASP A 291 -0.61 9.08 -6.49
C ASP A 291 -0.35 9.73 -7.86
N THR A 292 -1.20 9.37 -8.82
CA THR A 292 -1.07 9.77 -10.23
C THR A 292 -1.33 11.25 -10.48
N VAL A 293 -2.15 11.91 -9.64
CA VAL A 293 -2.43 13.35 -9.72
C VAL A 293 -1.28 14.15 -9.12
N GLN A 294 -0.74 13.67 -7.99
CA GLN A 294 0.39 14.34 -7.36
C GLN A 294 1.73 14.09 -8.05
N ARG A 295 1.82 13.04 -8.89
CA ARG A 295 3.04 12.56 -9.58
C ARG A 295 4.14 12.17 -8.59
N VAL A 296 3.73 11.46 -7.55
CA VAL A 296 4.59 10.96 -6.47
C VAL A 296 4.29 9.48 -6.22
N SER A 297 5.33 8.70 -5.99
CA SER A 297 5.24 7.29 -5.57
C SER A 297 6.12 7.06 -4.34
N LEU A 298 5.60 6.29 -3.38
CA LEU A 298 6.22 5.99 -2.10
C LEU A 298 6.33 4.48 -1.93
N PHE A 299 7.48 3.99 -1.47
CA PHE A 299 7.84 2.58 -1.44
C PHE A 299 8.40 2.18 -0.07
N GLY A 300 8.29 0.90 0.29
CA GLY A 300 8.91 0.31 1.49
C GLY A 300 8.49 -1.15 1.71
N ASP A 301 8.87 -1.73 2.84
CA ASP A 301 8.38 -3.06 3.27
C ASP A 301 7.15 -2.97 4.18
N TYR A 302 6.90 -1.81 4.77
CA TYR A 302 5.67 -1.50 5.50
C TYR A 302 5.18 -0.10 5.13
N GLY A 303 3.90 -0.01 4.79
CA GLY A 303 3.21 1.24 4.52
C GLY A 303 1.88 1.32 5.26
N PHE A 304 1.49 2.54 5.62
CA PHE A 304 0.18 2.86 6.17
C PHE A 304 -0.42 4.02 5.40
N PHE A 305 -1.74 3.97 5.20
CA PHE A 305 -2.53 4.95 4.51
C PHE A 305 -3.83 5.22 5.27
N ASP A 306 -4.20 6.49 5.43
CA ASP A 306 -5.46 6.97 6.01
C ASP A 306 -5.97 8.12 5.13
N ASP A 307 -6.96 7.82 4.27
CA ASP A 307 -7.50 8.78 3.29
C ASP A 307 -8.23 9.93 3.99
N GLY A 308 -8.96 9.62 5.07
CA GLY A 308 -9.69 10.59 5.88
C GLY A 308 -8.80 11.62 6.59
N ARG A 309 -7.54 11.28 6.85
CA ARG A 309 -6.49 12.21 7.31
C ARG A 309 -5.58 12.69 6.18
N SER A 310 -5.75 12.17 4.96
CA SER A 310 -4.87 12.36 3.82
C SER A 310 -3.39 12.17 4.19
N TYR A 311 -3.13 11.11 4.96
CA TYR A 311 -1.85 10.78 5.58
C TYR A 311 -1.37 9.42 5.08
N ALA A 312 -0.10 9.35 4.70
CA ALA A 312 0.58 8.12 4.38
C ALA A 312 1.98 8.10 4.99
N PHE A 313 2.49 6.92 5.30
CA PHE A 313 3.93 6.74 5.49
C PHE A 313 4.42 5.38 5.00
N ALA A 314 5.73 5.32 4.73
CA ALA A 314 6.47 4.10 4.48
C ALA A 314 7.65 4.01 5.44
N SER A 315 8.01 2.78 5.81
CA SER A 315 9.20 2.48 6.61
C SER A 315 9.78 1.12 6.20
N SER A 316 11.02 0.87 6.62
CA SER A 316 11.82 -0.30 6.20
C SER A 316 12.08 -0.31 4.69
N ARG A 317 13.34 -0.05 4.30
CA ARG A 317 13.72 0.19 2.89
C ARG A 317 12.89 1.30 2.21
N ALA A 318 12.55 2.36 2.95
CA ALA A 318 11.64 3.39 2.46
C ALA A 318 12.31 4.36 1.46
N TYR A 319 11.66 4.60 0.33
CA TYR A 319 12.05 5.63 -0.63
C TYR A 319 10.83 6.22 -1.35
N ALA A 320 10.98 7.44 -1.86
CA ALA A 320 9.96 8.17 -2.60
C ALA A 320 10.55 8.69 -3.92
N LEU A 321 9.68 8.76 -4.93
CA LEU A 321 9.94 9.30 -6.26
C LEU A 321 9.00 10.48 -6.49
N ASP A 322 9.52 11.68 -6.70
CA ASP A 322 8.76 12.82 -7.21
C ASP A 322 9.12 13.03 -8.68
N TYR A 323 8.13 12.84 -9.57
CA TYR A 323 8.24 13.01 -11.02
C TYR A 323 7.26 14.10 -11.52
N SER A 324 6.96 15.08 -10.66
CA SER A 324 6.17 16.27 -11.00
C SER A 324 6.90 17.26 -11.93
N GLN A 325 8.23 17.17 -12.02
CA GLN A 325 9.11 17.96 -12.89
C GLN A 325 9.68 17.12 -14.05
N LYS A 326 10.48 17.75 -14.94
CA LYS A 326 11.19 17.08 -16.05
C LYS A 326 12.06 15.90 -15.56
N ASP A 327 12.81 16.13 -14.49
CA ASP A 327 13.72 15.16 -13.89
C ASP A 327 13.15 14.64 -12.56
N THR A 328 13.24 13.32 -12.34
CA THR A 328 12.77 12.67 -11.12
C THR A 328 13.71 12.95 -9.94
N LEU A 329 13.13 13.38 -8.82
CA LEU A 329 13.79 13.46 -7.52
C LEU A 329 13.60 12.15 -6.76
N TYR A 330 14.71 11.55 -6.33
CA TYR A 330 14.74 10.34 -5.51
C TYR A 330 15.06 10.74 -4.06
N ILE A 331 14.24 10.30 -3.10
CA ILE A 331 14.44 10.53 -1.67
C ILE A 331 14.40 9.18 -0.95
N GLY A 332 15.40 8.84 -0.16
CA GLY A 332 15.46 7.60 0.62
C GLY A 332 15.69 7.91 2.10
N ALA A 333 15.05 7.16 2.99
CA ALA A 333 15.21 7.30 4.44
C ALA A 333 14.76 6.02 5.17
N ASP A 334 14.90 5.97 6.49
CA ASP A 334 14.34 4.89 7.30
C ASP A 334 12.80 4.94 7.38
N THR A 335 12.24 6.15 7.38
CA THR A 335 10.80 6.43 7.34
C THR A 335 10.53 7.69 6.51
N LEU A 336 9.46 7.65 5.73
CA LEU A 336 8.97 8.73 4.87
C LEU A 336 7.48 8.94 5.13
N GLU A 337 7.09 10.13 5.58
CA GLU A 337 5.69 10.56 5.73
C GLU A 337 5.31 11.50 4.58
N MET A 338 4.08 11.34 4.07
CA MET A 338 3.41 12.28 3.17
C MET A 338 2.06 12.65 3.76
N ILE A 339 1.80 13.96 3.90
CA ILE A 339 0.54 14.49 4.39
C ILE A 339 0.03 15.51 3.38
N SER A 340 -1.20 15.33 2.91
CA SER A 340 -1.94 16.38 2.19
C SER A 340 -2.98 16.99 3.12
N ILE A 341 -3.04 18.32 3.19
CA ILE A 341 -3.97 19.06 4.04
C ILE A 341 -4.66 20.08 3.16
N ASP A 342 -5.98 20.21 3.27
CA ASP A 342 -6.70 21.31 2.62
C ASP A 342 -6.10 22.67 3.02
N ARG A 343 -5.89 23.56 2.05
CA ARG A 343 -5.18 24.83 2.22
C ARG A 343 -5.89 25.79 3.17
N GLU A 344 -7.22 25.81 3.21
CA GLU A 344 -7.97 26.60 4.20
C GLU A 344 -7.77 26.06 5.61
N ILE A 345 -7.78 24.73 5.77
CA ILE A 345 -7.51 24.08 7.07
C ILE A 345 -6.06 24.33 7.50
N ALA A 346 -5.11 24.24 6.56
CA ALA A 346 -3.69 24.49 6.81
C ALA A 346 -3.44 25.94 7.24
N LEU A 347 -4.00 26.93 6.54
CA LEU A 347 -3.87 28.36 6.88
C LEU A 347 -4.50 28.70 8.24
N ARG A 348 -5.62 28.07 8.62
CA ARG A 348 -6.23 28.25 9.95
C ARG A 348 -5.39 27.63 11.07
N ARG A 349 -4.72 26.51 10.80
CA ARG A 349 -3.90 25.78 11.78
C ARG A 349 -2.49 26.34 11.91
N PHE A 350 -1.96 26.88 10.82
CA PHE A 350 -0.64 27.46 10.68
C PHE A 350 -0.76 28.79 9.91
N PRO A 351 -1.12 29.89 10.59
CA PRO A 351 -1.15 31.20 9.95
C PRO A 351 0.26 31.52 9.43
N LEU A 352 0.38 31.79 8.14
CA LEU A 352 1.61 32.36 7.58
C LEU A 352 1.85 33.70 8.29
N GLU A 353 2.99 33.84 8.97
CA GLU A 353 3.36 35.11 9.59
C GLU A 353 3.51 36.16 8.48
N SER A 354 2.52 37.05 8.37
CA SER A 354 2.58 38.17 7.46
C SER A 354 3.82 38.99 7.80
N ARG A 355 4.79 39.02 6.89
CA ARG A 355 6.00 39.85 6.99
C ARG A 355 5.55 41.30 7.22
N ARG A 356 5.65 41.77 8.46
CA ARG A 356 5.18 43.11 8.85
C ARG A 356 6.15 44.15 8.30
N ASP A 357 5.88 44.66 7.10
CA ASP A 357 6.42 45.96 6.72
C ASP A 357 5.84 47.01 7.67
N SER A 358 6.72 47.55 8.51
CA SER A 358 6.39 48.39 9.66
C SER A 358 6.12 49.85 9.27
N THR A 359 5.10 50.08 8.44
CA THR A 359 4.62 51.44 8.11
C THR A 359 3.10 51.53 8.03
N THR A 360 2.41 51.37 9.17
CA THR A 360 1.02 51.85 9.32
C THR A 360 0.80 52.49 10.69
N THR A 361 0.67 53.81 10.68
CA THR A 361 0.09 54.59 11.78
C THR A 361 -1.33 54.08 12.09
N GLN A 362 -1.64 53.86 13.38
CA GLN A 362 -2.93 53.34 13.84
C GLN A 362 -4.14 54.09 13.22
N PRO A 363 -5.09 53.40 12.57
CA PRO A 363 -6.41 53.96 12.33
C PRO A 363 -7.27 53.77 13.59
N SER A 364 -7.81 54.87 14.11
CA SER A 364 -8.85 54.84 15.14
C SER A 364 -10.12 54.18 14.61
N SER A 365 -10.84 53.50 15.48
CA SER A 365 -12.17 52.95 15.20
C SER A 365 -13.15 54.04 14.77
N ASP A 366 -13.73 53.93 13.57
CA ASP A 366 -15.12 54.33 13.36
C ASP A 366 -15.74 53.80 12.05
N SER A 367 -17.08 53.72 12.06
CA SER A 367 -17.99 53.52 10.92
C SER A 367 -17.91 52.22 10.09
N LEU A 368 -18.95 51.39 10.29
CA LEU A 368 -19.51 50.53 9.25
C LEU A 368 -20.01 51.39 8.07
N SER A 369 -19.54 51.12 6.85
CA SER A 369 -20.31 51.45 5.64
C SER A 369 -19.92 50.58 4.45
N SER A 370 -20.90 50.25 3.62
CA SER A 370 -20.81 49.34 2.49
C SER A 370 -20.40 50.02 1.18
N ASN A 371 -19.99 49.17 0.23
CA ASN A 371 -20.03 49.33 -1.24
C ASN A 371 -18.82 49.92 -2.00
N ASN A 372 -18.49 49.15 -3.05
CA ASN A 372 -18.02 49.58 -4.37
C ASN A 372 -16.63 50.21 -4.50
N LEU A 373 -15.62 49.36 -4.65
CA LEU A 373 -14.55 49.59 -5.63
C LEU A 373 -14.49 48.43 -6.61
N ARG A 374 -14.67 48.74 -7.90
CA ARG A 374 -14.55 47.77 -9.00
C ARG A 374 -13.08 47.40 -9.17
N ALA A 375 -12.70 46.18 -8.80
CA ALA A 375 -11.47 45.59 -9.31
C ALA A 375 -11.66 45.27 -10.80
N SER A 376 -10.67 45.60 -11.62
CA SER A 376 -10.59 45.16 -13.01
C SER A 376 -10.47 43.64 -13.07
N GLU A 377 -11.19 43.02 -14.01
CA GLU A 377 -11.21 41.58 -14.25
C GLU A 377 -9.87 41.11 -14.86
N GLU A 378 -8.82 40.96 -14.04
CA GLU A 378 -7.82 39.94 -14.31
C GLU A 378 -8.47 38.58 -14.03
N GLN A 379 -8.44 37.71 -15.04
CA GLN A 379 -9.14 36.42 -15.00
C GLN A 379 -8.56 35.55 -13.89
N LEU A 380 -9.27 35.48 -12.75
CA LEU A 380 -9.08 34.46 -11.73
C LEU A 380 -9.43 33.10 -12.33
N GLN A 381 -8.44 32.50 -12.98
CA GLN A 381 -8.46 31.10 -13.36
C GLN A 381 -8.61 30.29 -12.08
N GLU A 382 -9.67 29.49 -11.94
CA GLU A 382 -9.91 28.75 -10.70
C GLU A 382 -8.67 27.92 -10.34
N PRO A 383 -8.25 27.91 -9.07
CA PRO A 383 -7.10 27.12 -8.66
C PRO A 383 -7.39 25.67 -8.99
N SER A 384 -6.57 25.09 -9.90
CA SER A 384 -6.63 23.67 -10.23
C SER A 384 -6.70 22.85 -8.94
N ALA A 385 -7.40 21.71 -8.92
CA ALA A 385 -7.59 20.88 -7.71
C ALA A 385 -6.30 20.41 -7.01
N VAL A 386 -5.12 20.68 -7.58
CA VAL A 386 -3.79 20.45 -7.02
C VAL A 386 -3.31 21.61 -6.13
N ASP A 387 -3.83 22.83 -6.30
CA ASP A 387 -3.40 24.08 -5.63
C ASP A 387 -4.24 24.40 -4.36
N SER A 388 -5.34 23.67 -4.13
CA SER A 388 -6.09 23.67 -2.88
C SER A 388 -5.50 22.77 -1.79
N LEU A 389 -4.45 21.99 -2.09
CA LEU A 389 -3.81 21.06 -1.15
C LEU A 389 -2.40 21.51 -0.77
N VAL A 390 -2.18 21.70 0.53
CA VAL A 390 -0.85 21.82 1.14
C VAL A 390 -0.25 20.44 1.30
N ARG A 391 0.96 20.24 0.77
CA ARG A 391 1.75 19.01 0.95
C ARG A 391 2.78 19.23 2.05
N LEU A 392 2.88 18.27 2.96
CA LEU A 392 3.96 18.14 3.92
C LEU A 392 4.65 16.79 3.68
N ILE A 393 5.95 16.81 3.40
CA ILE A 393 6.79 15.61 3.27
C ILE A 393 7.78 15.63 4.42
N ARG A 394 8.00 14.48 5.06
CA ARG A 394 9.06 14.30 6.07
C ARG A 394 9.81 13.02 5.78
N ALA A 395 11.13 13.07 5.87
CA ALA A 395 11.99 11.90 5.71
C ALA A 395 12.98 11.87 6.89
N TYR A 396 13.02 10.76 7.63
CA TYR A 396 13.88 10.63 8.81
C TYR A 396 14.01 9.18 9.31
N PRO A 397 15.08 8.86 10.06
CA PRO A 397 16.43 9.41 9.91
C PRO A 397 17.11 8.92 8.60
N ARG A 398 18.38 9.29 8.41
CA ARG A 398 19.30 8.84 7.34
C ARG A 398 18.82 9.19 5.93
N VAL A 399 18.44 10.45 5.73
CA VAL A 399 18.01 10.95 4.43
C VAL A 399 19.13 10.95 3.40
N LYS A 400 18.85 10.36 2.24
CA LYS A 400 19.61 10.53 1.00
C LYS A 400 18.71 11.13 -0.07
N VAL A 401 19.25 12.03 -0.88
CA VAL A 401 18.56 12.67 -2.00
C VAL A 401 19.42 12.57 -3.26
N TYR A 402 18.81 12.19 -4.37
CA TYR A 402 19.47 12.16 -5.69
C TYR A 402 18.56 12.74 -6.79
N ARG A 403 19.14 13.65 -7.55
CA ARG A 403 18.73 14.10 -8.89
C ARG A 403 20.01 14.24 -9.73
N ARG A 404 19.93 14.27 -11.06
CA ARG A 404 21.11 14.31 -11.96
C ARG A 404 22.07 15.48 -11.64
N ASP A 405 21.50 16.62 -11.32
CA ASP A 405 22.17 17.90 -11.07
C ASP A 405 22.45 18.20 -9.59
N ALA A 406 21.67 17.62 -8.66
CA ALA A 406 21.76 17.91 -7.22
C ALA A 406 21.62 16.64 -6.37
N GLN A 407 22.52 16.48 -5.39
CA GLN A 407 22.54 15.34 -4.49
C GLN A 407 22.72 15.80 -3.05
N ALA A 408 22.15 15.11 -2.06
CA ALA A 408 22.33 15.47 -0.65
C ALA A 408 22.23 14.29 0.31
N VAL A 409 22.82 14.45 1.49
CA VAL A 409 22.60 13.61 2.67
C VAL A 409 22.30 14.48 3.89
N ALA A 410 21.43 13.99 4.76
CA ALA A 410 21.07 14.65 6.02
C ALA A 410 20.63 13.60 7.05
N ASP A 411 20.48 14.00 8.32
CA ASP A 411 19.73 13.16 9.26
C ASP A 411 18.24 13.14 8.89
N SER A 412 17.65 14.31 8.70
CA SER A 412 16.21 14.50 8.48
C SER A 412 15.94 15.58 7.43
N LEU A 413 14.81 15.45 6.72
CA LEU A 413 14.31 16.40 5.73
C LEU A 413 12.83 16.69 6.00
N SER A 414 12.43 17.94 5.86
CA SER A 414 11.01 18.32 5.76
C SER A 414 10.77 19.26 4.60
N TYR A 415 9.70 19.05 3.83
CA TYR A 415 9.19 20.01 2.86
C TYR A 415 7.75 20.36 3.19
N SER A 416 7.42 21.65 3.13
CA SER A 416 6.06 22.18 3.25
C SER A 416 5.76 23.07 2.05
N SER A 417 4.63 22.84 1.38
CA SER A 417 4.19 23.70 0.28
C SER A 417 3.40 24.94 0.71
N LEU A 418 3.08 25.07 2.01
CA LEU A 418 2.34 26.23 2.55
C LEU A 418 3.22 27.49 2.57
N ASP A 419 4.41 27.35 3.12
CA ASP A 419 5.51 28.32 3.13
C ASP A 419 6.49 28.11 1.96
N SER A 420 6.37 26.99 1.23
CA SER A 420 7.24 26.60 0.11
C SER A 420 8.71 26.48 0.52
N ILE A 421 8.96 25.84 1.67
CA ILE A 421 10.30 25.62 2.22
C ILE A 421 10.61 24.12 2.27
N LEU A 422 11.77 23.72 1.71
CA LEU A 422 12.42 22.44 2.01
C LEU A 422 13.57 22.68 2.98
N THR A 423 13.66 21.93 4.07
CA THR A 423 14.73 22.02 5.06
C THR A 423 15.43 20.67 5.23
N LEU A 424 16.76 20.69 5.21
CA LEU A 424 17.64 19.59 5.60
C LEU A 424 18.23 19.88 6.99
N TYR A 425 18.20 18.91 7.90
CA TYR A 425 18.57 19.09 9.30
C TYR A 425 19.76 18.23 9.74
N ARG A 426 20.45 18.72 10.79
CA ARG A 426 21.59 18.10 11.50
C ARG A 426 22.77 17.80 10.56
N SER A 427 23.55 18.84 10.32
CA SER A 427 24.79 18.78 9.53
C SER A 427 24.60 18.19 8.10
N PRO A 428 23.58 18.63 7.33
CA PRO A 428 23.41 18.19 5.96
C PRO A 428 24.61 18.56 5.07
N ILE A 429 24.81 17.73 4.05
CA ILE A 429 25.79 17.98 3.00
C ILE A 429 25.09 17.84 1.65
N MET A 430 25.25 18.84 0.80
CA MET A 430 24.73 18.87 -0.56
C MET A 430 25.89 18.96 -1.54
N TRP A 431 25.77 18.29 -2.68
CA TRP A 431 26.68 18.37 -3.81
C TRP A 431 25.95 18.78 -5.08
N SER A 432 26.65 19.53 -5.94
CA SER A 432 26.29 19.73 -7.34
C SER A 432 27.58 19.89 -8.13
N GLN A 433 27.72 19.16 -9.25
CA GLN A 433 28.95 19.11 -10.04
C GLN A 433 30.18 18.85 -9.13
N GLU A 434 31.16 19.75 -9.12
CA GLU A 434 32.39 19.70 -8.31
C GLU A 434 32.31 20.56 -7.03
N ARG A 435 31.10 20.89 -6.58
CA ARG A 435 30.84 21.74 -5.40
C ARG A 435 30.17 20.95 -4.29
N GLN A 436 30.53 21.29 -3.05
CA GLN A 436 29.91 20.80 -1.83
C GLN A 436 29.52 21.99 -0.94
N VAL A 437 28.34 21.92 -0.36
CA VAL A 437 27.82 22.86 0.63
C VAL A 437 27.45 22.10 1.90
N SER A 438 27.82 22.63 3.06
CA SER A 438 27.44 22.09 4.37
C SER A 438 27.26 23.18 5.42
N GLY A 439 26.39 22.91 6.40
CA GLY A 439 26.10 23.73 7.58
C GLY A 439 25.21 22.91 8.52
N ASP A 440 24.77 23.43 9.66
CA ASP A 440 23.95 22.66 10.60
C ASP A 440 22.50 22.46 10.12
N THR A 441 22.00 23.39 9.31
CA THR A 441 20.68 23.32 8.64
C THR A 441 20.75 24.03 7.29
N ILE A 442 20.15 23.46 6.24
CA ILE A 442 20.04 24.10 4.94
C ILE A 442 18.56 24.23 4.57
N ARG A 443 18.10 25.43 4.21
CA ARG A 443 16.73 25.71 3.76
C ARG A 443 16.73 26.14 2.30
N PHE A 444 15.80 25.62 1.54
CA PHE A 444 15.53 25.97 0.15
C PHE A 444 14.16 26.63 0.10
N HIS A 445 14.14 27.90 -0.29
CA HIS A 445 12.93 28.70 -0.40
C HIS A 445 12.49 28.71 -1.86
N PHE A 446 11.26 28.28 -2.13
CA PHE A 446 10.70 28.22 -3.47
C PHE A 446 9.66 29.32 -3.69
N ARG A 447 9.68 29.96 -4.86
CA ARG A 447 8.68 30.93 -5.31
C ARG A 447 8.14 30.48 -6.66
N SER A 448 6.82 30.33 -6.79
CA SER A 448 6.17 29.87 -8.03
C SER A 448 6.78 28.56 -8.59
N ARG A 449 7.09 27.61 -7.70
CA ARG A 449 7.77 26.32 -7.98
C ARG A 449 9.21 26.41 -8.50
N LYS A 450 9.82 27.60 -8.58
CA LYS A 450 11.26 27.80 -8.83
C LYS A 450 12.01 28.02 -7.52
N LEU A 451 13.30 27.70 -7.48
CA LEU A 451 14.16 28.02 -6.34
C LEU A 451 14.41 29.54 -6.31
N ASP A 452 14.14 30.18 -5.18
CA ASP A 452 14.28 31.64 -4.98
C ASP A 452 15.58 31.96 -4.25
N HIS A 453 15.85 31.26 -3.14
CA HIS A 453 17.11 31.35 -2.40
C HIS A 453 17.37 30.12 -1.53
N VAL A 454 18.61 29.97 -1.09
CA VAL A 454 19.09 28.93 -0.19
C VAL A 454 19.77 29.57 1.02
N ASP A 455 19.32 29.19 2.22
CA ASP A 455 19.94 29.56 3.49
C ASP A 455 20.77 28.38 3.99
N ILE A 456 22.06 28.59 4.22
CA ILE A 456 22.97 27.63 4.86
C ILE A 456 23.26 28.20 6.24
N LEU A 457 22.67 27.59 7.27
CA LEU A 457 22.55 28.16 8.61
C LEU A 457 23.45 27.42 9.61
N SER A 458 24.22 28.21 10.37
CA SER A 458 25.20 27.79 11.37
C SER A 458 26.33 26.91 10.80
N GLN A 459 27.57 27.24 11.14
CA GLN A 459 28.78 26.57 10.67
C GLN A 459 28.86 26.41 9.13
N ALA A 460 28.25 27.34 8.39
CA ALA A 460 28.18 27.31 6.93
C ALA A 460 29.56 27.31 6.24
N ILE A 461 29.81 26.35 5.35
CA ILE A 461 30.99 26.27 4.50
C ILE A 461 30.61 25.77 3.09
N THR A 462 31.21 26.40 2.08
CA THR A 462 31.16 25.99 0.68
C THR A 462 32.56 25.62 0.22
N LEU A 463 32.66 24.49 -0.49
CA LEU A 463 33.86 23.92 -1.07
C LEU A 463 33.64 23.71 -2.57
N GLU A 464 34.63 24.01 -3.40
CA GLU A 464 34.65 23.63 -4.81
C GLU A 464 35.99 22.96 -5.11
N ARG A 465 35.97 21.77 -5.73
CA ARG A 465 37.16 21.10 -6.22
C ARG A 465 37.58 21.67 -7.58
N LEU A 466 38.81 22.15 -7.67
CA LEU A 466 39.33 22.79 -8.87
C LEU A 466 39.81 21.78 -9.92
N PRO A 467 39.58 22.02 -11.22
CA PRO A 467 40.08 21.17 -12.29
C PRO A 467 41.61 21.29 -12.42
N HIS A 468 42.25 20.21 -12.88
CA HIS A 468 43.70 20.10 -13.15
C HIS A 468 44.66 20.26 -11.96
N GLY A 469 44.18 20.66 -10.77
CA GLY A 469 44.93 20.62 -9.51
C GLY A 469 44.62 19.34 -8.74
N ALA A 470 45.65 18.54 -8.41
CA ALA A 470 45.46 17.45 -7.46
C ALA A 470 45.22 18.04 -6.05
N ASP A 471 44.01 17.86 -5.54
CA ASP A 471 43.58 18.28 -4.20
C ASP A 471 43.58 19.81 -3.95
N TYR A 472 43.20 20.61 -4.96
CA TYR A 472 42.98 22.06 -4.79
C TYR A 472 41.49 22.36 -4.62
N TYR A 473 41.16 23.21 -3.63
CA TYR A 473 39.78 23.62 -3.37
C TYR A 473 39.66 25.11 -3.10
N ASN A 474 38.74 25.77 -3.80
CA ASN A 474 38.21 27.05 -3.37
C ASN A 474 37.28 26.83 -2.18
N GLN A 475 37.40 27.67 -1.16
CA GLN A 475 36.75 27.47 0.14
C GLN A 475 36.25 28.81 0.67
N LEU A 476 35.02 28.81 1.20
CA LEU A 476 34.40 29.99 1.80
C LEU A 476 33.57 29.53 3.01
N GLN A 477 33.92 29.99 4.21
CA GLN A 477 33.21 29.67 5.45
C GLN A 477 32.75 30.93 6.18
N GLY A 478 31.57 30.86 6.78
CA GLY A 478 31.01 31.89 7.67
C GLY A 478 30.15 31.24 8.74
N ASP A 479 29.32 32.03 9.43
CA ASP A 479 28.31 31.48 10.34
C ASP A 479 27.04 31.15 9.56
N CYS A 480 26.66 32.01 8.62
CA CYS A 480 25.59 31.77 7.64
C CYS A 480 26.04 32.15 6.23
N ILE A 481 25.56 31.40 5.22
CA ILE A 481 25.69 31.72 3.79
C ILE A 481 24.27 31.78 3.19
N TYR A 482 23.94 32.87 2.53
CA TYR A 482 22.69 33.08 1.80
C TYR A 482 23.00 33.14 0.30
N ALA A 483 22.39 32.28 -0.50
CA ALA A 483 22.53 32.26 -1.95
C ALA A 483 21.19 32.57 -2.62
N TYR A 484 21.09 33.73 -3.27
CA TYR A 484 19.89 34.14 -4.01
C TYR A 484 20.00 33.74 -5.47
N MET A 485 18.93 33.14 -5.98
CA MET A 485 18.86 32.63 -7.35
C MET A 485 18.14 33.62 -8.29
N GLN A 486 18.39 33.45 -9.58
CA GLN A 486 17.62 34.04 -10.67
C GLN A 486 17.42 32.93 -11.72
N ASP A 487 16.18 32.43 -11.83
CA ASP A 487 15.86 31.21 -12.61
C ASP A 487 16.67 29.98 -12.16
N THR A 488 17.73 29.63 -12.88
CA THR A 488 18.65 28.53 -12.54
C THR A 488 20.03 29.02 -12.10
N THR A 489 20.29 30.33 -12.16
CA THR A 489 21.61 30.93 -11.97
C THR A 489 21.71 31.55 -10.57
N ILE A 490 22.89 31.53 -9.95
CA ILE A 490 23.11 32.30 -8.71
C ILE A 490 23.25 33.77 -9.12
N ARG A 491 22.46 34.64 -8.48
CA ARG A 491 22.52 36.11 -8.66
C ARG A 491 23.45 36.76 -7.64
N GLU A 492 23.42 36.25 -6.42
CA GLU A 492 24.02 36.92 -5.27
C GLU A 492 24.33 35.92 -4.15
N ILE A 493 25.52 36.05 -3.55
CA ILE A 493 25.89 35.33 -2.33
C ILE A 493 26.24 36.33 -1.23
N VAL A 494 25.69 36.12 -0.05
CA VAL A 494 25.99 36.88 1.17
C VAL A 494 26.54 35.91 2.21
N VAL A 495 27.72 36.19 2.76
CA VAL A 495 28.30 35.41 3.86
C VAL A 495 28.43 36.31 5.07
N GLU A 496 27.85 35.87 6.18
CA GLU A 496 27.81 36.59 7.45
C GLU A 496 28.45 35.74 8.55
N GLY A 497 29.16 36.38 9.48
CA GLY A 497 29.64 35.73 10.71
C GLY A 497 30.67 36.57 11.46
N GLU A 498 31.06 36.11 12.65
CA GLU A 498 32.09 36.77 13.47
C GLU A 498 33.46 36.77 12.78
N SER A 499 33.79 35.68 12.06
CA SER A 499 34.97 35.57 11.21
C SER A 499 34.66 34.77 9.95
N VAL A 500 34.39 35.48 8.85
CA VAL A 500 34.27 34.90 7.51
C VAL A 500 35.67 34.67 6.96
N GLU A 501 36.04 33.42 6.69
CA GLU A 501 37.32 33.05 6.09
C GLU A 501 37.15 32.49 4.68
N SER A 502 38.15 32.74 3.83
CA SER A 502 38.19 32.20 2.48
C SER A 502 39.59 31.80 2.02
N ILE A 503 39.65 30.82 1.11
CA ILE A 503 40.86 30.39 0.40
C ILE A 503 40.51 30.23 -1.07
N PHE A 504 41.20 30.97 -1.94
CA PHE A 504 41.03 30.91 -3.40
C PHE A 504 42.35 30.70 -4.12
N TYR A 505 42.34 29.89 -5.18
CA TYR A 505 43.52 29.70 -6.01
C TYR A 505 43.54 30.72 -7.16
N LEU A 506 44.67 31.41 -7.29
CA LEU A 506 44.87 32.45 -8.30
C LEU A 506 45.28 31.81 -9.64
N GLN A 507 44.35 31.75 -10.58
CA GLN A 507 44.60 31.27 -11.93
C GLN A 507 45.32 32.35 -12.78
N GLN A 508 46.26 31.93 -13.64
CA GLN A 508 46.88 32.84 -14.60
C GLN A 508 45.93 33.12 -15.78
N GLU A 509 45.87 34.39 -16.19
CA GLU A 509 45.08 34.83 -17.35
C GLU A 509 45.40 33.99 -18.60
N ASN A 510 44.36 33.47 -19.26
CA ASN A 510 44.43 32.59 -20.43
C ASN A 510 45.22 31.26 -20.24
N SER A 511 45.42 30.79 -19.00
CA SER A 511 46.11 29.53 -18.68
C SER A 511 45.29 28.68 -17.70
N THR A 512 45.42 27.36 -17.76
CA THR A 512 44.83 26.43 -16.77
C THR A 512 45.70 26.26 -15.52
N GLN A 513 46.79 27.01 -15.41
CA GLN A 513 47.74 26.92 -14.30
C GLN A 513 47.38 27.89 -13.14
N TYR A 514 47.37 27.36 -11.93
CA TYR A 514 47.29 28.15 -10.69
C TYR A 514 48.69 28.62 -10.27
N THR A 515 48.80 29.90 -9.91
CA THR A 515 50.08 30.59 -9.61
C THR A 515 50.30 30.83 -8.13
N GLY A 516 49.22 30.90 -7.35
CA GLY A 516 49.25 31.12 -5.91
C GLY A 516 47.91 30.86 -5.25
N LEU A 517 47.86 31.08 -3.94
CA LEU A 517 46.71 30.91 -3.08
C LEU A 517 46.49 32.20 -2.28
N ASP A 518 45.29 32.77 -2.38
CA ASP A 518 44.85 33.93 -1.63
C ASP A 518 43.97 33.47 -0.45
N ARG A 519 44.42 33.74 0.77
CA ARG A 519 43.65 33.47 2.00
C ARG A 519 43.23 34.78 2.65
N ARG A 520 41.94 34.94 2.93
CA ARG A 520 41.40 36.17 3.57
C ARG A 520 40.50 35.87 4.75
N THR A 521 40.41 36.87 5.63
CA THR A 521 39.42 36.97 6.70
C THR A 521 38.65 38.29 6.55
N SER A 522 37.37 38.31 6.94
CA SER A 522 36.51 39.50 6.99
C SER A 522 35.33 39.29 7.94
N GLY A 523 34.55 40.34 8.21
CA GLY A 523 33.29 40.19 8.97
C GLY A 523 32.07 39.87 8.09
N ARG A 524 32.11 40.22 6.80
CA ARG A 524 31.01 39.93 5.86
C ARG A 524 31.48 40.00 4.41
N VAL A 525 30.98 39.08 3.59
CA VAL A 525 31.18 39.07 2.13
C VAL A 525 29.85 39.25 1.44
N ARG A 526 29.82 40.04 0.37
CA ARG A 526 28.70 40.13 -0.57
C ARG A 526 29.22 40.05 -2.00
N ALA A 527 28.78 39.05 -2.73
CA ALA A 527 29.18 38.74 -4.09
C ALA A 527 27.97 38.82 -5.02
N TRP A 528 28.13 39.45 -6.18
CA TRP A 528 27.13 39.56 -7.24
C TRP A 528 27.64 38.90 -8.52
N PHE A 529 26.71 38.26 -9.21
CA PHE A 529 26.97 37.35 -10.33
C PHE A 529 26.14 37.79 -11.55
N SER A 530 26.75 37.76 -12.73
CA SER A 530 26.10 38.04 -14.02
C SER A 530 26.60 37.04 -15.04
N GLU A 531 25.69 36.35 -15.74
CA GLU A 531 26.01 35.14 -16.53
C GLU A 531 26.85 34.14 -15.70
N GLY A 532 26.55 34.19 -14.39
CA GLY A 532 27.38 33.93 -13.22
C GLY A 532 28.91 33.86 -13.29
N ALA A 533 29.56 34.60 -14.19
CA ALA A 533 30.82 35.22 -13.76
C ALA A 533 30.53 36.12 -12.53
N ILE A 534 31.51 36.30 -11.64
CA ILE A 534 31.36 37.38 -10.65
C ILE A 534 31.54 38.70 -11.36
N GLU A 535 30.51 39.54 -11.24
CA GLU A 535 30.56 40.94 -11.63
C GLU A 535 31.30 41.74 -10.54
N LYS A 536 31.05 41.40 -9.26
CA LYS A 536 31.45 42.23 -8.12
C LYS A 536 31.55 41.44 -6.82
N ALA A 537 32.64 41.62 -6.07
CA ALA A 537 32.75 41.16 -4.69
C ALA A 537 33.04 42.32 -3.74
N LEU A 538 32.42 42.35 -2.57
CA LEU A 538 32.59 43.36 -1.53
C LEU A 538 32.83 42.70 -0.17
N TRP A 539 34.02 42.94 0.37
CA TRP A 539 34.46 42.50 1.69
C TRP A 539 34.23 43.65 2.68
N LYS A 540 33.59 43.38 3.83
CA LYS A 540 33.25 44.36 4.86
C LYS A 540 33.78 43.94 6.24
N GLY A 541 33.97 44.94 7.10
CA GLY A 541 34.59 44.75 8.42
C GLY A 541 36.12 44.79 8.36
N PRO A 542 36.83 44.29 9.38
CA PRO A 542 38.28 44.16 9.34
C PRO A 542 38.67 43.09 8.32
N VAL A 543 39.24 43.50 7.18
CA VAL A 543 39.70 42.58 6.13
C VAL A 543 41.22 42.37 6.27
N ALA A 544 41.64 41.13 6.42
CA ALA A 544 43.05 40.75 6.36
C ALA A 544 43.25 39.69 5.29
N GLY A 545 44.24 39.87 4.40
CA GLY A 545 44.54 38.95 3.31
C GLY A 545 46.02 38.60 3.22
N LYS A 546 46.32 37.37 2.84
CA LYS A 546 47.67 36.88 2.57
C LYS A 546 47.66 36.07 1.28
N ALA A 547 48.45 36.51 0.30
CA ALA A 547 48.74 35.75 -0.90
C ALA A 547 50.01 34.90 -0.70
N TYR A 548 49.91 33.61 -0.99
CA TYR A 548 50.97 32.62 -0.89
C TYR A 548 51.37 32.14 -2.29
N PRO A 549 52.67 32.13 -2.65
CA PRO A 549 53.13 31.44 -3.86
C PRO A 549 52.78 29.95 -3.80
N MET A 550 52.46 29.32 -4.94
CA MET A 550 51.98 27.93 -4.97
C MET A 550 52.95 26.94 -4.28
N ALA A 551 54.26 27.19 -4.34
CA ALA A 551 55.28 26.37 -3.65
C ALA A 551 55.17 26.38 -2.11
N MET A 552 54.56 27.42 -1.51
CA MET A 552 54.30 27.51 -0.07
C MET A 552 52.89 27.00 0.30
N ALA A 553 51.96 27.01 -0.65
CA ALA A 553 50.56 26.61 -0.47
C ALA A 553 50.32 25.08 -0.49
N ALA A 554 51.37 24.28 -0.24
CA ALA A 554 51.29 22.82 -0.25
C ALA A 554 50.81 22.22 1.08
N SER A 555 50.96 22.92 2.22
CA SER A 555 50.55 22.41 3.54
C SER A 555 49.07 22.67 3.83
N ALA A 556 48.43 21.70 4.51
CA ALA A 556 47.03 21.79 4.93
C ALA A 556 46.75 23.01 5.82
N GLU A 557 47.71 23.43 6.65
CA GLU A 557 47.61 24.62 7.51
C GLU A 557 47.35 25.92 6.72
N ILE A 558 47.90 26.01 5.50
CA ILE A 558 47.76 27.16 4.62
C ILE A 558 46.56 26.98 3.69
N ASN A 559 46.40 25.78 3.11
CA ASN A 559 45.44 25.52 2.02
C ASN A 559 44.11 24.88 2.45
N ARG A 560 43.83 24.73 3.75
CA ARG A 560 42.53 24.31 4.29
C ARG A 560 42.01 25.30 5.33
N LEU A 561 40.69 25.53 5.31
CA LEU A 561 39.95 26.18 6.38
C LEU A 561 39.69 25.20 7.53
N SER A 562 39.44 25.73 8.73
CA SER A 562 39.24 24.94 9.95
C SER A 562 38.06 23.96 9.88
N ARG A 563 37.01 24.27 9.10
CA ARG A 563 35.85 23.40 8.88
C ARG A 563 35.91 22.62 7.55
N PHE A 564 37.07 22.55 6.90
CA PHE A 564 37.21 21.80 5.65
C PHE A 564 36.92 20.31 5.84
N ASN A 565 35.94 19.79 5.09
CA ASN A 565 35.65 18.36 5.00
C ASN A 565 35.02 18.06 3.63
N TRP A 566 35.82 17.58 2.68
CA TRP A 566 35.32 17.12 1.38
C TRP A 566 34.85 15.67 1.47
N SER A 567 33.53 15.44 1.42
CA SER A 567 32.87 14.16 1.74
C SER A 567 32.29 13.43 0.51
N GLU A 568 33.01 13.44 -0.61
CA GLU A 568 32.57 12.83 -1.88
C GLU A 568 32.28 11.32 -1.76
N GLU A 569 32.80 10.63 -0.75
CA GLU A 569 32.47 9.23 -0.42
C GLU A 569 31.04 9.01 0.10
N ARG A 570 30.39 10.06 0.64
CA ARG A 570 29.00 10.01 1.12
C ARG A 570 27.97 10.44 0.08
N ARG A 571 28.42 10.96 -1.06
CA ARG A 571 27.58 11.48 -2.14
C ARG A 571 26.84 10.35 -2.86
N PRO A 572 25.48 10.34 -2.90
CA PRO A 572 24.74 9.48 -3.82
C PRO A 572 25.12 9.84 -5.26
N ARG A 573 25.53 8.88 -6.09
CA ARG A 573 25.94 9.10 -7.49
C ARG A 573 24.93 8.59 -8.50
N SER A 574 23.99 7.79 -8.03
CA SER A 574 22.94 7.12 -8.81
C SER A 574 21.65 7.05 -8.00
N ARG A 575 20.53 6.74 -8.66
CA ARG A 575 19.26 6.46 -7.97
C ARG A 575 19.38 5.16 -7.14
N GLU A 576 20.21 4.22 -7.57
CA GLU A 576 20.52 2.97 -6.89
C GLU A 576 21.25 3.19 -5.55
N ASP A 577 21.90 4.35 -5.32
CA ASP A 577 22.47 4.71 -4.01
C ASP A 577 21.42 5.20 -2.99
N VAL A 578 20.24 5.57 -3.48
CA VAL A 578 19.10 6.07 -2.68
C VAL A 578 18.04 5.00 -2.49
N ILE A 579 17.74 4.23 -3.54
CA ILE A 579 16.82 3.09 -3.50
C ILE A 579 17.50 1.93 -2.77
N PRO A 580 17.01 1.49 -1.60
CA PRO A 580 17.60 0.36 -0.90
C PRO A 580 17.46 -0.92 -1.74
N PRO A 581 18.50 -1.77 -1.79
CA PRO A 581 18.46 -2.98 -2.61
C PRO A 581 17.35 -3.92 -2.12
N LEU A 582 16.67 -4.55 -3.08
CA LEU A 582 15.76 -5.65 -2.80
C LEU A 582 16.62 -6.88 -2.49
N ASP A 583 16.72 -7.27 -1.22
CA ASP A 583 17.42 -8.51 -0.85
C ASP A 583 16.69 -9.70 -1.47
N SER A 584 17.26 -10.29 -2.52
CA SER A 584 16.75 -11.49 -3.20
C SER A 584 16.63 -12.71 -2.25
N LEU A 585 17.34 -12.66 -1.12
CA LEU A 585 17.36 -13.68 -0.07
C LEU A 585 16.38 -13.37 1.09
N LEU A 586 15.77 -12.17 1.07
CA LEU A 586 14.66 -11.78 1.93
C LEU A 586 13.48 -11.42 1.03
N VAL A 587 12.91 -12.45 0.40
CA VAL A 587 11.47 -12.63 0.59
C VAL A 587 11.34 -13.04 2.07
N PRO A 588 11.02 -12.13 3.00
CA PRO A 588 10.51 -12.60 4.28
C PRO A 588 9.30 -13.47 3.94
N GLU A 589 9.32 -14.73 4.37
CA GLU A 589 8.09 -15.49 4.47
C GLU A 589 7.21 -14.72 5.46
N TYR A 590 6.30 -13.90 4.94
CA TYR A 590 5.23 -13.28 5.73
C TYR A 590 4.24 -14.39 6.09
N THR A 591 4.70 -15.31 6.93
CA THR A 591 3.85 -16.27 7.63
C THR A 591 2.83 -15.48 8.45
N LEU A 592 1.68 -16.11 8.71
CA LEU A 592 0.66 -15.56 9.61
C LEU A 592 1.30 -15.13 10.96
N ALA A 593 2.31 -15.86 11.45
CA ALA A 593 3.07 -15.51 12.65
C ALA A 593 3.91 -14.21 12.54
N ASN A 594 4.50 -13.91 11.38
CA ASN A 594 5.27 -12.67 11.17
C ASN A 594 4.36 -11.44 11.06
N LEU A 595 3.14 -11.61 10.57
CA LEU A 595 2.11 -10.58 10.54
C LEU A 595 1.58 -10.23 11.95
N LYS A 596 1.63 -11.13 12.94
CA LYS A 596 1.24 -10.89 14.36
C LYS A 596 1.97 -9.74 15.08
N ARG A 597 2.94 -9.07 14.46
CA ARG A 597 3.68 -7.94 15.06
C ARG A 597 3.03 -6.58 14.82
N PHE A 598 2.11 -6.45 13.86
CA PHE A 598 1.51 -5.18 13.46
C PHE A 598 0.02 -5.13 13.83
N ARG A 599 -0.52 -3.96 14.17
CA ARG A 599 -1.83 -3.87 14.85
C ARG A 599 -3.02 -4.20 13.94
N GLY A 600 -3.04 -3.77 12.67
CA GLY A 600 -4.07 -4.19 11.72
C GLY A 600 -4.03 -5.71 11.47
N ALA A 601 -2.83 -6.25 11.28
CA ALA A 601 -2.61 -7.69 11.15
C ALA A 601 -2.97 -8.50 12.40
N GLN A 602 -2.80 -7.97 13.62
CA GLN A 602 -3.29 -8.60 14.85
C GLN A 602 -4.81 -8.64 14.93
N ALA A 603 -5.51 -7.59 14.49
CA ALA A 603 -6.98 -7.56 14.44
C ALA A 603 -7.50 -8.59 13.41
N ALA A 604 -6.92 -8.59 12.22
CA ALA A 604 -7.15 -9.58 11.17
C ALA A 604 -6.90 -11.02 11.65
N LEU A 605 -5.77 -11.27 12.32
CA LEU A 605 -5.42 -12.60 12.83
C LEU A 605 -6.30 -13.03 14.01
N LYS A 606 -6.79 -12.09 14.84
CA LYS A 606 -7.74 -12.42 15.90
C LYS A 606 -9.13 -12.78 15.34
N ALA A 607 -9.56 -12.14 14.25
CA ALA A 607 -10.74 -12.55 13.50
C ALA A 607 -10.55 -13.94 12.85
N TYR A 608 -9.35 -14.21 12.33
CA TYR A 608 -8.98 -15.48 11.69
C TYR A 608 -8.85 -16.65 12.69
N GLU A 609 -8.19 -16.45 13.84
CA GLU A 609 -8.06 -17.46 14.91
C GLU A 609 -9.44 -17.89 15.45
N ALA A 610 -10.42 -16.99 15.50
CA ALA A 610 -11.80 -17.32 15.89
C ALA A 610 -12.56 -18.18 14.86
N LEU A 611 -12.06 -18.28 13.62
CA LEU A 611 -12.62 -19.11 12.55
C LEU A 611 -11.89 -20.45 12.44
N GLU A 612 -10.55 -20.46 12.40
CA GLU A 612 -9.76 -21.70 12.36
C GLU A 612 -9.96 -22.58 13.59
N VAL A 613 -10.19 -21.99 14.78
CA VAL A 613 -10.48 -22.77 15.99
C VAL A 613 -11.85 -23.46 15.89
N LYS A 614 -12.83 -22.88 15.20
CA LYS A 614 -14.14 -23.51 14.95
C LYS A 614 -14.12 -24.59 13.88
N GLU A 615 -13.24 -24.47 12.87
CA GLU A 615 -12.99 -25.56 11.92
C GLU A 615 -12.28 -26.73 12.61
N ASN A 616 -11.19 -26.47 13.33
CA ASN A 616 -10.40 -27.51 13.98
C ASN A 616 -11.12 -28.17 15.18
N SER A 617 -11.96 -27.45 15.92
CA SER A 617 -12.79 -28.04 16.99
C SER A 617 -14.01 -28.82 16.49
N LYS A 618 -14.20 -28.94 15.17
CA LYS A 618 -15.17 -29.85 14.53
C LYS A 618 -14.50 -30.99 13.76
N GLY A 619 -13.21 -30.85 13.42
CA GLY A 619 -12.40 -31.90 12.80
C GLY A 619 -11.79 -32.90 13.80
N VAL A 620 -11.89 -32.62 15.10
CA VAL A 620 -11.46 -33.50 16.21
C VAL A 620 -12.63 -33.60 17.20
N ASP A 621 -12.77 -34.77 17.83
CA ASP A 621 -13.82 -35.13 18.81
C ASP A 621 -15.24 -35.39 18.26
N ALA A 622 -15.31 -36.31 17.29
CA ALA A 622 -16.41 -37.27 17.23
C ALA A 622 -16.27 -38.37 18.32
N ASP A 623 -16.08 -37.96 19.58
CA ASP A 623 -16.23 -38.80 20.78
C ASP A 623 -16.16 -37.93 22.08
N GLY A 624 -17.33 -37.58 22.65
CA GLY A 624 -17.43 -37.16 24.06
C GLY A 624 -17.76 -35.68 24.39
N MET A 625 -18.97 -35.21 24.10
CA MET A 625 -19.50 -33.97 24.70
C MET A 625 -20.24 -34.23 26.02
N SER A 626 -19.70 -33.73 27.15
CA SER A 626 -20.51 -33.10 28.23
C SER A 626 -19.62 -32.35 29.24
N SER A 627 -19.63 -31.01 29.20
CA SER A 627 -19.37 -30.08 30.35
C SER A 627 -18.99 -28.63 29.96
N ALA A 628 -18.61 -28.35 28.71
CA ALA A 628 -17.91 -27.10 28.35
C ALA A 628 -18.79 -25.83 28.12
N GLU A 629 -20.12 -25.92 28.13
CA GLU A 629 -20.99 -24.82 27.68
C GLU A 629 -21.26 -23.70 28.73
N SER A 630 -20.77 -23.83 29.97
CA SER A 630 -21.10 -22.88 31.05
C SER A 630 -20.04 -21.80 31.34
N SER A 631 -18.80 -21.93 30.84
CA SER A 631 -17.71 -20.98 31.12
C SER A 631 -17.60 -19.84 30.10
N ALA A 632 -17.90 -20.10 28.82
CA ALA A 632 -17.69 -19.14 27.73
C ALA A 632 -18.55 -17.86 27.81
N ALA A 633 -19.69 -17.90 28.51
CA ALA A 633 -20.58 -16.76 28.66
C ALA A 633 -20.09 -15.70 29.66
N ALA A 634 -19.19 -16.06 30.59
CA ALA A 634 -18.72 -15.14 31.64
C ALA A 634 -17.57 -14.24 31.19
N GLU A 635 -16.67 -14.72 30.34
CA GLU A 635 -15.46 -13.99 29.92
C GLU A 635 -15.76 -12.86 28.91
N ALA A 636 -16.91 -12.92 28.22
CA ALA A 636 -17.31 -11.91 27.24
C ALA A 636 -17.69 -10.55 27.87
N ASP A 637 -18.29 -10.57 29.07
CA ASP A 637 -18.84 -9.37 29.71
C ASP A 637 -17.76 -8.56 30.47
N GLU A 638 -16.73 -9.23 30.98
CA GLU A 638 -15.61 -8.58 31.67
C GLU A 638 -14.76 -7.71 30.73
N GLN A 639 -14.47 -8.20 29.51
CA GLN A 639 -13.65 -7.47 28.52
C GLN A 639 -14.35 -6.19 28.00
N ALA A 640 -15.67 -6.16 27.93
CA ALA A 640 -16.44 -4.98 27.51
C ALA A 640 -16.34 -3.80 28.50
N SER A 641 -16.04 -4.07 29.77
CA SER A 641 -15.94 -3.05 30.82
C SER A 641 -14.64 -2.23 30.75
N LEU A 642 -13.51 -2.90 30.45
CA LEU A 642 -12.16 -2.32 30.48
C LEU A 642 -11.92 -1.31 29.34
N VAL A 643 -12.56 -1.52 28.18
CA VAL A 643 -12.44 -0.64 27.00
C VAL A 643 -13.05 0.75 27.24
N LYS A 644 -14.08 0.86 28.08
CA LYS A 644 -14.75 2.13 28.40
C LYS A 644 -13.97 3.00 29.40
N ALA A 645 -13.04 2.43 30.16
CA ALA A 645 -12.23 3.17 31.14
C ALA A 645 -11.07 3.93 30.48
N SER A 646 -10.40 3.30 29.51
CA SER A 646 -9.21 3.87 28.84
C SER A 646 -9.52 5.09 27.97
N THR A 647 -10.74 5.22 27.43
CA THR A 647 -11.14 6.34 26.58
C THR A 647 -11.28 7.68 27.32
N ARG A 648 -11.38 7.68 28.66
CA ARG A 648 -11.58 8.92 29.44
C ARG A 648 -10.29 9.67 29.77
N LEU A 649 -9.13 8.99 29.78
CA LEU A 649 -7.85 9.58 30.17
C LEU A 649 -7.19 10.43 29.08
N ALA A 650 -7.53 10.22 27.80
CA ALA A 650 -6.88 10.87 26.66
C ALA A 650 -7.32 12.33 26.38
N LYS A 651 -8.17 12.94 27.21
CA LYS A 651 -8.77 14.27 26.97
C LYS A 651 -8.23 15.44 27.81
N SER A 652 -7.25 15.22 28.71
CA SER A 652 -6.96 16.18 29.79
C SER A 652 -5.66 17.00 29.69
N SER A 653 -4.84 16.86 28.63
CA SER A 653 -3.53 17.55 28.57
C SER A 653 -3.30 18.30 27.25
N LEU A 654 -3.71 19.57 27.18
CA LEU A 654 -3.22 20.53 26.19
C LEU A 654 -3.19 21.95 26.78
N GLY A 655 -2.00 22.55 26.89
CA GLY A 655 -1.84 23.93 27.36
C GLY A 655 -0.36 24.31 27.55
N SER A 656 0.05 25.44 26.96
CA SER A 656 1.41 25.99 27.06
C SER A 656 1.35 27.53 27.11
N PRO A 657 2.11 28.21 27.99
CA PRO A 657 2.10 29.68 28.12
C PRO A 657 3.18 30.37 27.27
N SER A 658 3.01 31.68 27.04
CA SER A 658 3.88 32.54 26.21
C SER A 658 4.70 33.52 27.05
N ILE A 659 5.87 33.96 26.54
CA ILE A 659 6.71 35.03 27.13
C ILE A 659 7.22 35.94 25.99
N TYR A 660 7.28 37.26 26.23
CA TYR A 660 7.70 38.30 25.27
C TYR A 660 9.00 38.99 25.69
N TYR A 661 9.72 39.58 24.73
CA TYR A 661 10.86 40.49 24.95
C TYR A 661 10.77 41.76 24.09
N VAL A 662 11.45 42.82 24.52
CA VAL A 662 11.47 44.17 23.93
C VAL A 662 12.85 44.43 23.30
N LEU A 663 12.90 45.24 22.23
CA LEU A 663 14.12 45.67 21.54
C LEU A 663 14.29 47.19 21.60
N GLU A 664 15.55 47.66 21.60
CA GLU A 664 15.93 49.07 21.41
C GLU A 664 16.83 49.23 20.17
N ASP A 665 16.80 50.41 19.56
CA ASP A 665 17.40 50.72 18.25
C ASP A 665 18.89 51.08 18.27
N VAL A 666 19.58 50.85 17.14
CA VAL A 666 20.97 51.29 16.89
C VAL A 666 21.04 52.26 15.69
N PRO A 667 21.78 53.39 15.76
CA PRO A 667 21.78 54.40 14.69
C PRO A 667 22.58 54.05 13.43
N GLN A 668 22.25 54.72 12.33
CA GLN A 668 22.76 54.50 10.97
C GLN A 668 24.19 55.04 10.72
N TRP A 669 24.90 54.48 9.73
CA TRP A 669 26.18 54.98 9.21
C TRP A 669 26.22 55.04 7.67
N GLN A 670 26.89 56.06 7.10
CA GLN A 670 27.01 56.31 5.65
C GLN A 670 28.38 55.89 5.07
N PRO A 671 28.44 55.44 3.80
CA PRO A 671 29.57 54.64 3.29
C PRO A 671 30.74 55.42 2.69
N ARG A 672 31.92 54.80 2.61
CA ARG A 672 33.01 55.19 1.67
C ARG A 672 33.71 53.99 1.01
N ARG A 673 33.92 54.17 -0.32
CA ARG A 673 34.82 53.54 -1.33
C ARG A 673 35.22 52.05 -1.23
N GLN A 674 35.24 51.42 -2.42
CA GLN A 674 35.55 50.00 -2.62
C GLN A 674 37.05 49.73 -2.88
N PRO A 675 37.57 48.54 -2.48
CA PRO A 675 38.85 48.00 -2.92
C PRO A 675 38.69 47.00 -4.10
N ASP A 676 39.82 46.54 -4.63
CA ASP A 676 39.92 45.69 -5.84
C ASP A 676 39.29 44.29 -5.69
N ILE A 677 38.73 43.80 -6.79
CA ILE A 677 37.86 42.61 -6.84
C ILE A 677 38.69 41.33 -6.95
N ILE A 678 38.35 40.34 -6.12
CA ILE A 678 38.77 38.95 -6.29
C ILE A 678 37.79 38.28 -7.25
N ASP A 679 38.29 37.51 -8.21
CA ASP A 679 37.45 36.61 -8.99
C ASP A 679 36.91 35.48 -8.09
N LEU A 680 35.59 35.49 -7.83
CA LEU A 680 34.87 34.37 -7.22
C LEU A 680 33.80 33.78 -8.16
N SER A 681 33.96 33.93 -9.48
CA SER A 681 33.10 33.31 -10.51
C SER A 681 32.92 31.80 -10.31
N TRP A 682 33.90 31.16 -9.68
CA TRP A 682 33.90 29.75 -9.30
C TRP A 682 32.81 29.37 -8.28
N LEU A 683 32.20 30.31 -7.56
CA LEU A 683 30.98 30.04 -6.76
C LEU A 683 29.78 29.64 -7.65
N TYR A 684 29.94 29.73 -8.98
CA TYR A 684 28.90 29.53 -9.98
C TYR A 684 29.36 28.65 -11.15
N LYS A 685 28.40 27.94 -11.75
CA LYS A 685 28.38 27.58 -13.16
C LYS A 685 26.93 27.29 -13.55
N ASP A 686 26.57 27.47 -14.82
CA ASP A 686 25.23 27.13 -15.30
C ASP A 686 24.85 25.67 -14.95
N PHE A 687 23.59 25.46 -14.55
CA PHE A 687 22.98 24.13 -14.36
C PHE A 687 22.58 23.50 -15.71
N ILE A 688 23.34 23.77 -16.78
CA ILE A 688 23.05 23.34 -18.15
C ILE A 688 24.23 22.50 -18.64
N ASP A 689 24.00 21.21 -18.84
CA ASP A 689 24.95 20.36 -19.57
C ASP A 689 25.06 20.87 -21.02
N LYS A 690 26.26 20.83 -21.60
CA LYS A 690 26.48 21.30 -22.98
C LYS A 690 25.65 20.55 -24.04
N GLU A 691 25.05 19.41 -23.70
CA GLU A 691 24.11 18.68 -24.55
C GLU A 691 22.73 19.35 -24.68
N ASP A 692 22.28 20.13 -23.70
CA ASP A 692 20.96 20.80 -23.77
C ASP A 692 20.95 21.99 -24.77
N LEU A 693 22.12 22.54 -25.13
CA LEU A 693 22.25 23.61 -26.14
C LEU A 693 21.96 23.13 -27.56
N ASP A 694 22.21 21.86 -27.90
CA ASP A 694 21.97 21.31 -29.23
C ASP A 694 20.48 21.00 -29.51
N SER A 695 19.61 21.07 -28.48
CA SER A 695 18.18 20.79 -28.61
C SER A 695 17.29 22.02 -28.86
N SER A 696 17.86 23.24 -28.87
CA SER A 696 17.12 24.51 -29.00
C SER A 696 17.35 25.27 -30.31
N SER A 697 17.57 24.56 -31.43
CA SER A 697 17.72 25.15 -32.77
C SER A 697 16.43 25.19 -33.60
N THR A 698 15.43 25.95 -33.13
CA THR A 698 14.42 26.55 -34.03
C THR A 698 14.28 28.04 -33.66
N ASN A 699 14.13 29.00 -34.57
CA ASN A 699 13.60 28.92 -35.93
C ASN A 699 14.07 30.14 -36.76
N ARG A 700 14.34 30.00 -38.07
CA ARG A 700 13.99 31.05 -39.05
C ARG A 700 14.01 30.58 -40.52
N SER A 701 12.78 30.46 -41.04
CA SER A 701 12.39 30.60 -42.46
C SER A 701 12.51 29.39 -43.40
N THR A 702 11.57 29.36 -44.34
CA THR A 702 11.37 28.40 -45.46
C THR A 702 10.96 26.99 -45.04
N GLY A 703 9.70 26.64 -45.35
CA GLY A 703 9.17 25.29 -45.14
C GLY A 703 9.28 24.43 -46.40
N THR A 704 9.61 23.15 -46.23
CA THR A 704 9.15 21.98 -47.02
C THR A 704 9.63 20.72 -46.27
N PRO A 705 8.80 19.68 -46.03
CA PRO A 705 9.23 18.51 -45.29
C PRO A 705 10.08 17.56 -46.14
N ALA A 706 11.38 17.45 -45.85
CA ALA A 706 12.26 16.48 -46.46
C ALA A 706 12.31 15.16 -45.67
N LYS A 707 11.70 14.09 -46.21
CA LYS A 707 11.95 12.70 -45.78
C LYS A 707 13.41 12.32 -46.03
N ARG A 708 14.02 11.57 -45.09
CA ARG A 708 15.12 10.57 -45.29
C ARG A 708 15.56 10.01 -43.93
N SER A 709 16.17 8.82 -43.82
CA SER A 709 16.16 7.59 -44.63
C SER A 709 17.05 6.54 -43.97
#